data_AF-A0A2N2Y4B5-F1
#
_entry.id   AF-A0A2N2Y4B5-F1
#
_cell.length_a   1.000
_cell.length_b   1.000
_cell.length_c   1.000
_cell.angle_alpha   90.00
_cell.angle_beta   90.00
_cell.angle_gamma   90.00
#
_symmetry.space_group_name_H-M   'P 1'
#
loop_
_entity.id
_entity.type
_entity.pdbx_description
1 polymer ?
#
loop_
_entity_poly.entity_id
_entity_poly.type
_entity_poly.pdbx_seq_one_letter_code
_entity_poly.pdbx_strand_id
1 'polypeptide(L)'
;MASTLTLQVNDQNGNPLANIGVELHSYNTVTGVDIKMHSNTLLTASNGRVTFTSNDPNLLSTYPSFYIQLYEGTKIIKATETYITAKVINSTQTLVLFKTGTGNNTFQINVQDELSGLAAAGVDVKILSGGTGEITLNSSTITTDTNGDADYVVSDQFFAERNPKVILAFRVNSELRHTSELMDSVDFFGQRVKFEIISSTTGHVVNRVVCGTILSADETPLAGKTVKAYQVSTGNRELIESTVTGTDGGYYILYNQIQIAGAETAFDLQVDVVDTNGTTVLIKSPIILNSNLEETINLIVSENAYTGPAQFTTIDDVLTRETVDLDLAAITDSDVALLSRKLNLGMSDITRWIAVKDLNDRTGISSEVIYALLISSGDNSFANILIQGKERIISAVKSALTTNQIKITGTPDTVAETAAVAVINYVTTTLTTNATVIPDYKQLLDVKSISAANGKIFLTKLLSHEGDEASFWELLAAAPISFSTTLIDQFKDITKYTAISSGSLGLTKKLLTDFSSKGLLFDKTVAQWEAYLESNDLTIPSDFVGETDAEKRHAWAQHLVESLESYYPTAHLTRKISTDAEITINYLDSFITLNPNFDFATSSLLDDPAANYNFPTGSSGFNTAVFIETLKSVKRVYSLLPPKGKAPYFKLLWNNNLHSAISVSSKGENRLTTLATAAGLDANITADIYRASERIALQSIVSYLHFTRDLQDVSDMGIADTSNSNALMSDIFGSQDYCQCEHCQSVYGPAAYLMDLINFCENHNSVADSSSTTSKFMEFLKNRRPDIPELLLNCKNTNQAIPYLDIVNEVLERKISGTPNGSLQQTEGDQDDIEAYPQSLIPAVYDTLIDKVYPWQLPFHLWNEETDAYLNIVDTTREQIALQIPKSITSTINFIDNQELKAALCFLKIVPKLYEKLTGTPTLLELYKLTTNNISELQTSLTILAGATTSIVVRISLLKLLQKTGLSYQEFLQYLTSRFINPAGKTIDFNLSLAEGSTTEYIKSCKLEDAGIDFNSADL
;
A
#
# COMPACT_ATOMS: atom_id res chain seq x y z
N MET A 1 -27.79 32.26 16.14
CA MET A 1 -28.03 33.71 16.33
C MET A 1 -28.06 34.33 14.95
N ALA A 2 -29.00 35.24 14.66
CA ALA A 2 -29.05 35.89 13.35
C ALA A 2 -27.83 36.81 13.16
N SER A 3 -27.22 36.78 11.98
CA SER A 3 -26.08 37.63 11.61
C SER A 3 -26.60 38.95 11.06
N THR A 4 -26.17 40.08 11.62
CA THR A 4 -26.65 41.41 11.22
C THR A 4 -25.53 42.28 10.65
N LEU A 5 -25.80 43.02 9.57
CA LEU A 5 -24.90 44.05 9.03
C LEU A 5 -25.65 45.38 8.98
N THR A 6 -25.13 46.40 9.66
CA THR A 6 -25.72 47.74 9.67
C THR A 6 -24.82 48.72 8.92
N LEU A 7 -25.41 49.49 7.99
CA LEU A 7 -24.73 50.54 7.23
C LEU A 7 -25.30 51.91 7.64
N GLN A 8 -24.42 52.90 7.75
CA GLN A 8 -24.72 54.30 8.04
C GLN A 8 -24.31 55.14 6.82
N VAL A 9 -25.27 55.74 6.14
CA VAL A 9 -25.01 56.57 4.95
C VAL A 9 -25.11 58.04 5.35
N ASN A 10 -24.03 58.78 5.12
CA ASN A 10 -23.91 60.20 5.45
C ASN A 10 -23.53 61.02 4.22
N ASP A 11 -23.80 62.33 4.26
CA ASP A 11 -23.25 63.28 3.29
C ASP A 11 -21.76 63.57 3.58
N GLN A 12 -21.11 64.30 2.67
CA GLN A 12 -19.71 64.73 2.77
C GLN A 12 -19.35 65.51 4.04
N ASN A 13 -20.33 66.03 4.78
CA ASN A 13 -20.14 66.76 6.02
C ASN A 13 -20.46 65.92 7.27
N GLY A 14 -20.80 64.63 7.08
CA GLY A 14 -21.09 63.69 8.15
C GLY A 14 -22.55 63.64 8.60
N ASN A 15 -23.48 64.32 7.91
CA ASN A 15 -24.91 64.28 8.27
C ASN A 15 -25.59 63.04 7.67
N PRO A 16 -26.47 62.34 8.42
CA PRO A 16 -27.14 61.14 7.92
C PRO A 16 -28.14 61.41 6.78
N LEU A 17 -28.14 60.55 5.75
CA LEU A 17 -29.00 60.65 4.56
C LEU A 17 -30.12 59.60 4.55
N ALA A 18 -31.37 60.05 4.59
CA ALA A 18 -32.57 59.21 4.59
C ALA A 18 -33.10 58.92 3.17
N ASN A 19 -33.86 57.83 3.02
CA ASN A 19 -34.51 57.39 1.77
C ASN A 19 -33.55 57.11 0.59
N ILE A 20 -32.30 56.76 0.89
CA ILE A 20 -31.36 56.24 -0.10
C ILE A 20 -31.54 54.72 -0.18
N GLY A 21 -31.80 54.19 -1.37
CA GLY A 21 -31.91 52.76 -1.62
C GLY A 21 -30.55 52.09 -1.56
N VAL A 22 -30.44 50.96 -0.88
CA VAL A 22 -29.18 50.24 -0.69
C VAL A 22 -29.37 48.78 -1.08
N GLU A 23 -28.50 48.30 -1.95
CA GLU A 23 -28.43 46.89 -2.34
C GLU A 23 -27.06 46.31 -2.00
N LEU A 24 -27.06 45.02 -1.63
CA LEU A 24 -25.88 44.27 -1.26
C LEU A 24 -25.74 43.07 -2.20
N HIS A 25 -24.59 42.95 -2.85
CA HIS A 25 -24.30 41.89 -3.82
C HIS A 25 -23.13 41.04 -3.33
N SER A 26 -23.26 39.71 -3.41
CA SER A 26 -22.25 38.76 -2.95
C SER A 26 -21.46 38.21 -4.14
N TYR A 27 -20.13 38.27 -4.04
CA TYR A 27 -19.23 37.93 -5.14
C TYR A 27 -18.37 36.73 -4.78
N ASN A 28 -18.43 35.66 -5.59
CA ASN A 28 -17.57 34.50 -5.45
C ASN A 28 -16.29 34.69 -6.28
N THR A 29 -15.19 35.01 -5.60
CA THR A 29 -13.89 35.31 -6.23
C THR A 29 -13.26 34.13 -6.96
N VAL A 30 -13.69 32.88 -6.68
CA VAL A 30 -13.13 31.67 -7.31
C VAL A 30 -13.81 31.34 -8.63
N THR A 31 -15.10 31.68 -8.78
CA THR A 31 -15.89 31.34 -9.99
C THR A 31 -16.20 32.53 -10.89
N GLY A 32 -16.05 33.77 -10.41
CA GLY A 32 -16.33 34.99 -11.18
C GLY A 32 -17.82 35.24 -11.46
N VAL A 33 -18.71 34.52 -10.77
CA VAL A 33 -20.18 34.65 -10.95
C VAL A 33 -20.76 35.48 -9.81
N ASP A 34 -21.53 36.51 -10.18
CA ASP A 34 -22.26 37.37 -9.26
C ASP A 34 -23.52 36.64 -8.79
N ILE A 35 -23.57 36.24 -7.51
CA ILE A 35 -24.75 35.59 -6.95
C ILE A 35 -25.51 36.68 -6.20
N LYS A 36 -26.60 37.16 -6.82
CA LYS A 36 -27.52 38.07 -6.14
C LYS A 36 -28.08 37.36 -4.92
N MET A 37 -27.69 37.79 -3.72
CA MET A 37 -28.54 37.55 -2.55
C MET A 37 -29.86 38.25 -2.83
N HIS A 38 -30.97 37.51 -2.79
CA HIS A 38 -32.33 38.04 -2.91
C HIS A 38 -32.65 39.01 -1.76
N SER A 39 -32.10 40.22 -1.82
CA SER A 39 -32.51 41.33 -0.96
C SER A 39 -33.01 42.45 -1.87
N ASN A 40 -34.28 42.80 -1.69
CA ASN A 40 -34.86 43.99 -2.30
C ASN A 40 -34.08 45.23 -1.85
N THR A 41 -33.97 46.24 -2.71
CA THR A 41 -33.41 47.55 -2.36
C THR A 41 -34.02 48.05 -1.04
N LEU A 42 -33.20 48.20 0.00
CA LEU A 42 -33.64 48.69 1.31
C LEU A 42 -33.36 50.18 1.42
N LEU A 43 -34.36 50.97 1.81
CA LEU A 43 -34.19 52.41 2.00
C LEU A 43 -33.57 52.72 3.37
N THR A 44 -32.63 53.66 3.42
CA THR A 44 -32.09 54.18 4.68
C THR A 44 -33.18 54.89 5.49
N ALA A 45 -33.20 54.62 6.80
CA ALA A 45 -34.09 55.29 7.75
C ALA A 45 -33.73 56.77 7.91
N SER A 46 -34.56 57.53 8.64
CA SER A 46 -34.36 58.98 8.86
C SER A 46 -33.01 59.34 9.51
N ASN A 47 -32.39 58.40 10.22
CA ASN A 47 -31.06 58.53 10.80
C ASN A 47 -29.94 58.04 9.87
N GLY A 48 -30.22 57.81 8.59
CA GLY A 48 -29.25 57.36 7.58
C GLY A 48 -28.84 55.89 7.67
N ARG A 49 -29.47 55.10 8.55
CA ARG A 49 -29.11 53.68 8.73
C ARG A 49 -29.97 52.72 7.94
N VAL A 50 -29.36 51.63 7.49
CA VAL A 50 -30.04 50.46 6.95
C VAL A 50 -29.40 49.19 7.50
N THR A 51 -30.20 48.20 7.89
CA THR A 51 -29.70 46.96 8.51
C THR A 51 -30.20 45.74 7.74
N PHE A 52 -29.27 44.89 7.31
CA PHE A 52 -29.53 43.60 6.69
C PHE A 52 -29.40 42.50 7.76
N THR A 53 -30.37 41.59 7.83
CA THR A 53 -30.38 40.49 8.81
C THR A 53 -30.53 39.16 8.08
N SER A 54 -29.63 38.21 8.33
CA SER A 54 -29.72 36.84 7.82
C SER A 54 -29.85 35.83 8.96
N ASN A 55 -30.73 34.84 8.77
CA ASN A 55 -30.95 33.76 9.73
C ASN A 55 -29.95 32.60 9.54
N ASP A 56 -29.12 32.64 8.51
CA ASP A 56 -28.08 31.64 8.25
C ASP A 56 -26.80 31.97 9.05
N PRO A 57 -26.41 31.14 10.04
CA PRO A 57 -25.20 31.35 10.82
C PRO A 57 -23.90 31.12 10.02
N ASN A 58 -23.98 30.53 8.82
CA ASN A 58 -22.84 30.15 7.98
C ASN A 58 -22.59 31.10 6.79
N LEU A 59 -23.20 32.30 6.79
CA LEU A 59 -23.09 33.28 5.70
C LEU A 59 -21.63 33.55 5.25
N LEU A 60 -20.69 33.49 6.19
CA LEU A 60 -19.27 33.79 5.99
C LEU A 60 -18.44 32.63 5.41
N SER A 61 -18.84 31.38 5.63
CA SER A 61 -18.13 30.24 5.02
C SER A 61 -18.53 30.05 3.55
N THR A 62 -19.68 30.59 3.15
CA THR A 62 -20.23 30.42 1.80
C THR A 62 -19.87 31.58 0.86
N TYR A 63 -19.73 32.82 1.36
CA TYR A 63 -19.35 33.99 0.54
C TYR A 63 -18.38 34.93 1.29
N PRO A 64 -17.12 35.08 0.84
CA PRO A 64 -16.10 35.83 1.58
C PRO A 64 -16.10 37.36 1.33
N SER A 65 -16.83 37.85 0.32
CA SER A 65 -16.70 39.22 -0.22
C SER A 65 -18.04 39.80 -0.70
N PHE A 66 -18.35 41.05 -0.31
CA PHE A 66 -19.57 41.78 -0.71
C PHE A 66 -19.26 43.17 -1.27
N TYR A 67 -20.06 43.65 -2.24
CA TYR A 67 -20.05 45.05 -2.71
C TYR A 67 -21.44 45.71 -2.56
N ILE A 68 -21.47 47.05 -2.40
CA ILE A 68 -22.67 47.82 -2.06
C ILE A 68 -23.00 48.83 -3.17
N GLN A 69 -24.28 48.92 -3.53
CA GLN A 69 -24.81 49.93 -4.45
C GLN A 69 -25.85 50.82 -3.77
N LEU A 70 -25.78 52.13 -4.04
CA LEU A 70 -26.68 53.15 -3.51
C LEU A 70 -27.54 53.75 -4.64
N TYR A 71 -28.82 53.97 -4.35
CA TYR A 71 -29.84 54.45 -5.26
C TYR A 71 -30.59 55.65 -4.69
N GLU A 72 -30.95 56.62 -5.53
CA GLU A 72 -31.95 57.65 -5.21
C GLU A 72 -33.13 57.45 -6.19
N GLY A 73 -34.25 56.91 -5.70
CA GLY A 73 -35.33 56.41 -6.56
C GLY A 73 -34.92 55.14 -7.33
N THR A 74 -34.99 55.17 -8.66
CA THR A 74 -34.55 54.06 -9.55
C THR A 74 -33.16 54.30 -10.15
N LYS A 75 -32.49 55.40 -9.77
CA LYS A 75 -31.19 55.79 -10.34
C LYS A 75 -30.06 55.40 -9.40
N ILE A 76 -29.03 54.75 -9.93
CA ILE A 76 -27.79 54.44 -9.21
C ILE A 76 -27.02 55.76 -9.00
N ILE A 77 -26.59 56.02 -7.77
CA ILE A 77 -25.87 57.23 -7.40
C ILE A 77 -24.45 56.97 -6.87
N LYS A 78 -24.13 55.75 -6.42
CA LYS A 78 -22.78 55.34 -6.02
C LYS A 78 -22.64 53.82 -5.91
N ALA A 79 -21.48 53.27 -6.26
CA ALA A 79 -21.10 51.87 -6.01
C ALA A 79 -19.71 51.80 -5.33
N THR A 80 -19.51 50.88 -4.39
CA THR A 80 -18.22 50.73 -3.68
C THR A 80 -17.26 49.84 -4.45
N GLU A 81 -16.00 50.27 -4.60
CA GLU A 81 -14.96 49.54 -5.34
C GLU A 81 -14.29 48.39 -4.56
N THR A 82 -14.43 48.33 -3.23
CA THR A 82 -13.73 47.37 -2.35
C THR A 82 -14.66 46.37 -1.65
N TYR A 83 -14.26 45.10 -1.64
CA TYR A 83 -15.02 43.99 -1.04
C TYR A 83 -14.92 43.98 0.49
N ILE A 84 -16.07 43.92 1.18
CA ILE A 84 -16.13 43.88 2.66
C ILE A 84 -15.98 42.44 3.16
N THR A 85 -15.05 42.20 4.09
CA THR A 85 -14.71 40.86 4.62
C THR A 85 -15.36 40.54 5.98
N ALA A 86 -15.29 39.26 6.38
CA ALA A 86 -16.02 38.62 7.47
C ALA A 86 -16.00 39.28 8.86
N LYS A 87 -15.00 40.13 9.15
CA LYS A 87 -14.83 40.81 10.44
C LYS A 87 -15.90 41.86 10.77
N VAL A 88 -16.77 42.17 9.81
CA VAL A 88 -17.69 43.31 9.86
C VAL A 88 -19.12 42.91 10.26
N ILE A 89 -19.41 41.61 10.36
CA ILE A 89 -20.72 41.12 10.81
C ILE A 89 -20.92 41.44 12.30
N ASN A 90 -22.09 41.98 12.62
CA ASN A 90 -22.48 42.57 13.91
C ASN A 90 -21.77 43.89 14.25
N SER A 91 -21.23 44.60 13.24
CA SER A 91 -20.68 45.96 13.37
C SER A 91 -21.39 46.96 12.44
N THR A 92 -21.24 48.27 12.71
CA THR A 92 -21.81 49.34 11.87
C THR A 92 -20.72 49.95 10.97
N GLN A 93 -20.95 50.00 9.66
CA GLN A 93 -20.05 50.65 8.70
C GLN A 93 -20.60 51.99 8.23
N THR A 94 -19.73 53.00 8.06
CA THR A 94 -20.14 54.35 7.62
C THR A 94 -19.69 54.63 6.18
N LEU A 95 -20.62 55.09 5.34
CA LEU A 95 -20.43 55.41 3.93
C LEU A 95 -20.76 56.88 3.69
N VAL A 96 -19.90 57.61 2.96
CA VAL A 96 -20.06 59.04 2.68
C VAL A 96 -20.40 59.28 1.20
N LEU A 97 -21.49 60.02 0.95
CA LEU A 97 -22.00 60.43 -0.36
C LEU A 97 -21.68 61.91 -0.62
N PHE A 98 -21.02 62.18 -1.74
CA PHE A 98 -20.75 63.54 -2.22
C PHE A 98 -21.87 63.91 -3.20
N LYS A 99 -22.65 64.96 -2.93
CA LYS A 99 -23.63 65.50 -3.89
C LYS A 99 -22.96 66.61 -4.70
N THR A 100 -22.83 66.40 -6.02
CA THR A 100 -22.15 67.33 -6.93
C THR A 100 -23.04 68.49 -7.35
N GLY A 101 -22.46 69.69 -7.41
CA GLY A 101 -23.10 70.91 -7.92
C GLY A 101 -23.02 71.01 -9.45
N THR A 102 -23.96 71.76 -10.04
CA THR A 102 -24.10 72.05 -11.48
C THR A 102 -22.94 72.88 -12.04
N GLY A 103 -21.80 72.26 -12.32
CA GLY A 103 -20.67 72.89 -13.03
C GLY A 103 -20.80 72.73 -14.54
N ASN A 104 -20.67 73.84 -15.30
CA ASN A 104 -20.41 73.77 -16.74
C ASN A 104 -18.95 73.33 -16.93
N ASN A 105 -18.73 72.12 -17.43
CA ASN A 105 -17.40 71.60 -17.67
C ASN A 105 -17.01 71.89 -19.13
N THR A 106 -15.93 72.66 -19.30
CA THR A 106 -15.33 72.97 -20.61
C THR A 106 -14.11 72.10 -20.77
N PHE A 107 -14.03 71.34 -21.86
CA PHE A 107 -12.93 70.42 -22.13
C PHE A 107 -12.15 70.90 -23.34
N GLN A 108 -10.85 71.08 -23.13
CA GLN A 108 -9.93 71.52 -24.18
C GLN A 108 -9.25 70.28 -24.78
N ILE A 109 -9.42 70.10 -26.09
CA ILE A 109 -8.86 68.95 -26.81
C ILE A 109 -7.73 69.49 -27.69
N ASN A 110 -6.51 69.12 -27.35
CA ASN A 110 -5.31 69.56 -28.05
C ASN A 110 -5.00 68.54 -29.16
N VAL A 111 -5.32 68.90 -30.40
CA VAL A 111 -5.10 68.03 -31.56
C VAL A 111 -3.75 68.39 -32.16
N GLN A 112 -2.71 67.64 -31.81
CA GLN A 112 -1.36 67.94 -32.31
C GLN A 112 -1.18 67.54 -33.79
N ASP A 113 -0.62 68.48 -34.56
CA ASP A 113 -0.11 68.48 -35.93
C ASP A 113 -0.89 67.84 -37.10
N GLU A 114 -1.88 66.97 -36.91
CA GLU A 114 -2.58 66.32 -38.05
C GLU A 114 -3.75 67.11 -38.66
N LEU A 115 -4.15 68.23 -38.03
CA LEU A 115 -5.11 69.20 -38.58
C LEU A 115 -4.47 70.59 -38.82
N SER A 116 -3.14 70.68 -38.76
CA SER A 116 -2.41 71.93 -38.95
C SER A 116 -2.67 72.52 -40.35
N GLY A 117 -3.35 73.66 -40.40
CA GLY A 117 -3.62 74.42 -41.63
C GLY A 117 -5.10 74.56 -42.04
N LEU A 118 -6.05 73.93 -41.35
CA LEU A 118 -7.48 74.21 -41.52
C LEU A 118 -7.92 75.17 -40.42
N ALA A 119 -8.27 76.41 -40.80
CA ALA A 119 -8.75 77.41 -39.86
C ALA A 119 -10.13 77.01 -39.31
N ALA A 120 -10.15 76.26 -38.20
CA ALA A 120 -11.14 76.06 -37.13
C ALA A 120 -12.66 75.95 -37.41
N ALA A 121 -13.20 76.46 -38.52
CA ALA A 121 -14.62 76.45 -38.86
C ALA A 121 -14.99 75.27 -39.78
N GLY A 122 -16.05 74.54 -39.43
CA GLY A 122 -16.66 73.53 -40.31
C GLY A 122 -16.11 72.11 -40.19
N VAL A 123 -15.51 71.76 -39.04
CA VAL A 123 -15.14 70.37 -38.73
C VAL A 123 -16.36 69.65 -38.16
N ASP A 124 -16.73 68.52 -38.75
CA ASP A 124 -17.85 67.69 -38.31
C ASP A 124 -17.40 66.81 -37.14
N VAL A 125 -17.99 67.02 -35.96
CA VAL A 125 -17.73 66.22 -34.76
C VAL A 125 -18.90 65.27 -34.54
N LYS A 126 -18.60 63.97 -34.53
CA LYS A 126 -19.58 62.90 -34.29
C LYS A 126 -19.23 62.14 -33.02
N ILE A 127 -20.23 61.93 -32.17
CA ILE A 127 -20.08 61.27 -30.87
C ILE A 127 -20.50 59.81 -31.00
N LEU A 128 -19.67 58.88 -30.54
CA LEU A 128 -19.85 57.44 -30.64
C LEU A 128 -19.77 56.80 -29.24
N SER A 129 -20.52 55.71 -29.03
CA SER A 129 -20.44 54.87 -27.81
C SER A 129 -19.55 53.66 -28.09
N GLY A 130 -18.54 53.44 -27.25
CA GLY A 130 -17.52 52.41 -27.39
C GLY A 130 -17.92 51.08 -26.78
N GLY A 131 -18.59 50.25 -27.57
CA GLY A 131 -18.59 48.78 -27.49
C GLY A 131 -18.05 48.23 -28.82
N THR A 132 -17.64 46.96 -28.88
CA THR A 132 -16.88 46.34 -30.00
C THR A 132 -17.57 46.25 -31.38
N GLY A 133 -18.58 47.09 -31.66
CA GLY A 133 -19.20 47.24 -32.97
C GLY A 133 -19.82 48.64 -33.16
N GLU A 134 -19.64 49.22 -34.35
CA GLU A 134 -20.08 50.58 -34.69
C GLU A 134 -21.62 50.67 -34.75
N ILE A 135 -22.26 50.95 -33.61
CA ILE A 135 -23.70 51.26 -33.55
C ILE A 135 -23.88 52.77 -33.70
N THR A 136 -24.37 53.21 -34.86
CA THR A 136 -24.79 54.60 -35.06
C THR A 136 -26.21 54.78 -34.53
N LEU A 137 -26.36 55.30 -33.31
CA LEU A 137 -27.66 55.67 -32.76
C LEU A 137 -27.80 57.20 -32.76
N ASN A 138 -28.75 57.68 -33.58
CA ASN A 138 -29.23 59.05 -33.75
C ASN A 138 -28.17 60.15 -33.98
N SER A 139 -28.06 60.51 -35.24
CA SER A 139 -27.20 61.54 -35.81
C SER A 139 -27.47 62.94 -35.28
N SER A 140 -26.64 63.41 -34.35
CA SER A 140 -26.37 64.84 -34.20
C SER A 140 -24.87 65.05 -34.45
N THR A 141 -24.53 65.27 -35.73
CA THR A 141 -23.23 65.80 -36.12
C THR A 141 -23.22 67.29 -35.79
N ILE A 142 -22.19 67.75 -35.08
CA ILE A 142 -22.06 69.14 -34.66
C ILE A 142 -20.87 69.73 -35.41
N THR A 143 -21.07 70.89 -36.03
CA THR A 143 -19.99 71.59 -36.74
C THR A 143 -19.34 72.60 -35.82
N THR A 144 -18.00 72.62 -35.81
CA THR A 144 -17.25 73.64 -35.06
C THR A 144 -17.45 75.02 -35.67
N ASP A 145 -17.59 76.05 -34.82
CA ASP A 145 -17.71 77.44 -35.25
C ASP A 145 -16.35 78.04 -35.69
N THR A 146 -16.32 79.32 -36.06
CA THR A 146 -15.10 79.98 -36.57
C THR A 146 -13.94 80.06 -35.57
N ASN A 147 -14.19 79.82 -34.29
CA ASN A 147 -13.18 79.76 -33.24
C ASN A 147 -12.78 78.31 -32.91
N GLY A 148 -13.40 77.31 -33.55
CA GLY A 148 -13.14 75.90 -33.28
C GLY A 148 -14.00 75.32 -32.17
N ASP A 149 -15.00 76.06 -31.68
CA ASP A 149 -15.83 75.64 -30.56
C ASP A 149 -17.08 74.87 -31.01
N ALA A 150 -17.49 73.88 -30.22
CA ALA A 150 -18.77 73.17 -30.40
C ALA A 150 -19.43 72.87 -29.05
N ASP A 151 -20.74 73.13 -28.94
CA ASP A 151 -21.54 72.91 -27.73
C ASP A 151 -22.45 71.68 -27.88
N TYR A 152 -22.42 70.78 -26.90
CA TYR A 152 -23.31 69.61 -26.86
C TYR A 152 -23.95 69.39 -25.49
N VAL A 153 -25.19 68.87 -25.49
CA VAL A 153 -25.92 68.51 -24.27
C VAL A 153 -26.18 67.01 -24.28
N VAL A 154 -25.61 66.29 -23.30
CA VAL A 154 -25.75 64.83 -23.20
C VAL A 154 -27.18 64.49 -22.75
N SER A 155 -27.93 63.76 -23.58
CA SER A 155 -29.31 63.37 -23.27
C SER A 155 -29.41 62.07 -22.45
N ASP A 156 -30.52 61.90 -21.73
CA ASP A 156 -30.79 60.81 -20.76
C ASP A 156 -30.71 59.37 -21.32
N GLN A 157 -30.66 59.18 -22.65
CA GLN A 157 -30.66 57.84 -23.28
C GLN A 157 -29.26 57.19 -23.37
N PHE A 158 -28.19 57.85 -22.92
CA PHE A 158 -26.80 57.39 -23.12
C PHE A 158 -26.36 56.16 -22.28
N PHE A 159 -27.09 55.81 -21.21
CA PHE A 159 -26.56 54.93 -20.15
C PHE A 159 -27.40 53.66 -19.90
N ALA A 160 -27.65 52.87 -20.94
CA ALA A 160 -28.33 51.57 -20.81
C ALA A 160 -27.37 50.35 -20.71
N GLU A 161 -26.07 50.51 -20.93
CA GLU A 161 -25.08 49.41 -20.88
C GLU A 161 -24.00 49.62 -19.80
N ARG A 162 -23.36 48.53 -19.33
CA ARG A 162 -22.32 48.56 -18.30
C ARG A 162 -21.03 49.16 -18.89
N ASN A 163 -20.62 50.33 -18.39
CA ASN A 163 -19.40 51.10 -18.74
C ASN A 163 -19.28 51.52 -20.23
N PRO A 164 -20.11 52.43 -20.76
CA PRO A 164 -19.92 52.95 -22.11
C PRO A 164 -18.76 53.96 -22.17
N LYS A 165 -17.68 53.63 -22.87
CA LYS A 165 -16.67 54.64 -23.24
C LYS A 165 -17.25 55.63 -24.26
N VAL A 166 -16.95 56.92 -24.13
CA VAL A 166 -17.41 57.95 -25.09
C VAL A 166 -16.27 58.29 -26.03
N ILE A 167 -16.47 58.07 -27.33
CA ILE A 167 -15.45 58.32 -28.36
C ILE A 167 -15.90 59.48 -29.25
N LEU A 168 -15.04 60.48 -29.42
CA LEU A 168 -15.26 61.61 -30.33
C LEU A 168 -14.49 61.39 -31.63
N ALA A 169 -15.20 61.44 -32.74
CA ALA A 169 -14.65 61.31 -34.08
C ALA A 169 -14.71 62.66 -34.80
N PHE A 170 -13.55 63.20 -35.15
CA PHE A 170 -13.40 64.47 -35.87
C PHE A 170 -13.21 64.21 -37.36
N ARG A 171 -14.13 64.73 -38.18
CA ARG A 171 -14.13 64.53 -39.63
C ARG A 171 -14.04 65.85 -40.38
N VAL A 172 -13.29 65.84 -41.48
CA VAL A 172 -13.21 66.96 -42.43
C VAL A 172 -13.57 66.42 -43.81
N ASN A 173 -14.52 67.05 -44.50
CA ASN A 173 -15.08 66.56 -45.78
C ASN A 173 -15.55 65.08 -45.72
N SER A 174 -16.16 64.67 -44.61
CA SER A 174 -16.62 63.29 -44.34
C SER A 174 -15.56 62.21 -44.09
N GLU A 175 -14.26 62.54 -44.17
CA GLU A 175 -13.17 61.62 -43.81
C GLU A 175 -12.75 61.79 -42.34
N LEU A 176 -12.52 60.67 -41.65
CA LEU A 176 -12.05 60.63 -40.27
C LEU A 176 -10.58 61.07 -40.20
N ARG A 177 -10.30 62.14 -39.44
CA ARG A 177 -8.96 62.69 -39.30
C ARG A 177 -8.36 62.43 -37.94
N HIS A 178 -9.18 62.36 -36.90
CA HIS A 178 -8.73 62.11 -35.55
C HIS A 178 -9.86 61.51 -34.71
N THR A 179 -9.49 60.63 -33.77
CA THR A 179 -10.41 60.07 -32.77
C THR A 179 -9.81 60.25 -31.38
N SER A 180 -10.63 60.73 -30.44
CA SER A 180 -10.23 60.93 -29.06
C SER A 180 -11.20 60.20 -28.13
N GLU A 181 -10.67 59.43 -27.18
CA GLU A 181 -11.47 58.73 -26.17
C GLU A 181 -11.57 59.59 -24.91
N LEU A 182 -12.80 59.84 -24.45
CA LEU A 182 -13.07 60.41 -23.13
C LEU A 182 -13.34 59.26 -22.16
N MET A 183 -12.56 59.21 -21.07
CA MET A 183 -12.56 58.18 -20.02
C MET A 183 -13.94 57.87 -19.39
N ASP A 184 -13.95 56.81 -18.57
CA ASP A 184 -15.09 56.11 -17.98
C ASP A 184 -16.22 56.99 -17.42
N SER A 185 -17.43 56.54 -17.69
CA SER A 185 -18.61 57.35 -17.83
C SER A 185 -19.54 57.27 -16.61
N VAL A 186 -19.41 58.13 -15.59
CA VAL A 186 -20.44 58.16 -14.53
C VAL A 186 -20.79 59.56 -13.99
N ASP A 187 -19.93 60.59 -14.10
CA ASP A 187 -20.17 61.88 -13.43
C ASP A 187 -20.88 63.00 -14.25
N PHE A 188 -21.29 62.73 -15.49
CA PHE A 188 -21.73 63.80 -16.42
C PHE A 188 -23.25 63.96 -16.64
N PHE A 189 -24.07 63.32 -15.80
CA PHE A 189 -25.53 63.37 -15.95
C PHE A 189 -26.09 64.81 -15.88
N GLY A 190 -26.71 65.29 -16.96
CA GLY A 190 -27.38 66.60 -17.04
C GLY A 190 -26.47 67.82 -17.24
N GLN A 191 -25.17 67.62 -17.54
CA GLN A 191 -24.22 68.73 -17.70
C GLN A 191 -24.11 69.20 -19.16
N ARG A 192 -23.88 70.51 -19.35
CA ARG A 192 -23.51 71.11 -20.63
C ARG A 192 -22.01 70.94 -20.84
N VAL A 193 -21.62 70.39 -21.98
CA VAL A 193 -20.21 70.12 -22.32
C VAL A 193 -19.82 70.98 -23.51
N LYS A 194 -18.82 71.84 -23.32
CA LYS A 194 -18.25 72.70 -24.36
C LYS A 194 -16.86 72.17 -24.74
N PHE A 195 -16.59 72.06 -26.04
CA PHE A 195 -15.31 71.61 -26.59
C PHE A 195 -14.57 72.78 -27.26
N GLU A 196 -13.27 72.92 -26.98
CA GLU A 196 -12.40 73.95 -27.54
C GLU A 196 -11.12 73.30 -28.11
N ILE A 197 -10.81 73.58 -29.39
CA ILE A 197 -9.66 73.00 -30.11
C ILE A 197 -8.50 73.98 -30.09
N ILE A 198 -7.35 73.58 -29.52
CA ILE A 198 -6.17 74.45 -29.39
C ILE A 198 -5.00 73.84 -30.17
N SER A 199 -4.35 74.61 -31.03
CA SER A 199 -3.09 74.22 -31.69
C SER A 199 -1.92 74.92 -31.00
N SER A 200 -1.05 74.18 -30.28
CA SER A 200 0.01 74.78 -29.48
C SER A 200 1.40 74.67 -30.14
N THR A 201 2.01 75.81 -30.49
CA THR A 201 3.48 75.96 -30.52
C THR A 201 3.93 76.65 -29.24
N THR A 202 4.90 76.03 -28.53
CA THR A 202 5.65 76.39 -27.28
C THR A 202 5.09 75.90 -25.93
N GLY A 203 5.88 75.07 -25.23
CA GLY A 203 5.57 74.43 -23.93
C GLY A 203 6.48 74.85 -22.76
N HIS A 204 6.01 74.62 -21.53
CA HIS A 204 6.66 74.92 -20.25
C HIS A 204 7.70 73.87 -19.83
N VAL A 205 8.79 74.28 -19.15
CA VAL A 205 9.85 73.39 -18.60
C VAL A 205 9.60 73.13 -17.10
N VAL A 206 9.61 71.87 -16.66
CA VAL A 206 9.58 71.47 -15.23
C VAL A 206 10.90 70.77 -14.88
N ASN A 207 11.58 71.24 -13.83
CA ASN A 207 12.81 70.66 -13.29
C ASN A 207 12.49 69.70 -12.13
N ARG A 208 13.19 68.55 -12.07
CA ARG A 208 13.05 67.50 -11.05
C ARG A 208 14.39 67.14 -10.42
N VAL A 209 14.37 66.69 -9.16
CA VAL A 209 15.55 66.39 -8.35
C VAL A 209 15.47 64.99 -7.76
N VAL A 210 16.58 64.26 -7.77
CA VAL A 210 16.79 63.09 -6.90
C VAL A 210 18.09 63.24 -6.10
N CYS A 211 18.01 63.01 -4.79
CA CYS A 211 19.15 63.09 -3.89
C CYS A 211 19.14 61.98 -2.84
N GLY A 212 20.23 61.81 -2.09
CA GLY A 212 20.31 60.81 -1.02
C GLY A 212 21.74 60.56 -0.58
N THR A 213 21.94 59.59 0.31
CA THR A 213 23.27 59.17 0.79
C THR A 213 23.53 57.71 0.48
N ILE A 214 24.79 57.41 0.12
CA ILE A 214 25.29 56.07 -0.13
C ILE A 214 26.20 55.66 1.02
N LEU A 215 25.83 54.60 1.74
CA LEU A 215 26.57 54.07 2.88
C LEU A 215 27.08 52.66 2.60
N SER A 216 28.11 52.20 3.31
CA SER A 216 28.51 50.79 3.37
C SER A 216 27.67 50.01 4.39
N ALA A 217 27.80 48.68 4.40
CA ALA A 217 27.06 47.79 5.31
C ALA A 217 27.26 48.06 6.82
N ASP A 218 28.33 48.75 7.19
CA ASP A 218 28.66 49.21 8.55
C ASP A 218 28.32 50.71 8.78
N GLU A 219 27.45 51.27 7.94
CA GLU A 219 26.93 52.65 8.02
C GLU A 219 27.98 53.76 7.78
N THR A 220 29.15 53.44 7.22
CA THR A 220 30.13 54.47 6.84
C THR A 220 29.80 55.08 5.47
N PRO A 221 29.98 56.41 5.27
CA PRO A 221 29.66 57.02 3.98
C PRO A 221 30.65 56.63 2.87
N LEU A 222 30.13 56.20 1.72
CA LEU A 222 30.93 55.77 0.58
C LEU A 222 31.13 56.91 -0.43
N ALA A 223 32.28 57.56 -0.34
CA ALA A 223 32.70 58.64 -1.23
C ALA A 223 33.25 58.13 -2.57
N GLY A 224 33.06 58.90 -3.64
CA GLY A 224 33.64 58.62 -4.96
C GLY A 224 32.90 57.57 -5.79
N LYS A 225 31.72 57.09 -5.38
CA LYS A 225 30.90 56.14 -6.15
C LYS A 225 30.04 56.88 -7.17
N THR A 226 29.88 56.32 -8.37
CA THR A 226 29.08 56.97 -9.42
C THR A 226 27.62 56.55 -9.27
N VAL A 227 26.70 57.49 -9.25
CA VAL A 227 25.26 57.27 -9.14
C VAL A 227 24.60 57.68 -10.45
N LYS A 228 23.78 56.80 -11.02
CA LYS A 228 23.13 56.97 -12.33
C LYS A 228 21.61 56.88 -12.17
N ALA A 229 20.88 57.89 -12.62
CA ALA A 229 19.42 57.91 -12.61
C ALA A 229 18.86 57.52 -13.98
N TYR A 230 17.88 56.62 -14.02
CA TYR A 230 17.25 56.11 -15.24
C TYR A 230 15.75 56.33 -15.24
N GLN A 231 15.19 56.62 -16.41
CA GLN A 231 13.77 56.52 -16.67
C GLN A 231 13.49 55.09 -17.15
N VAL A 232 12.53 54.42 -16.50
CA VAL A 232 12.17 53.04 -16.81
C VAL A 232 10.76 53.02 -17.39
N SER A 233 10.56 52.41 -18.55
CA SER A 233 9.23 52.15 -19.13
C SER A 233 9.12 50.67 -19.50
N THR A 234 7.93 50.20 -19.87
CA THR A 234 7.70 48.78 -20.16
C THR A 234 8.57 48.32 -21.34
N GLY A 235 9.68 47.63 -21.05
CA GLY A 235 10.63 47.11 -22.04
C GLY A 235 11.74 48.05 -22.48
N ASN A 236 11.82 49.28 -21.94
CA ASN A 236 12.87 50.25 -22.27
C ASN A 236 13.43 50.96 -21.02
N ARG A 237 14.72 51.29 -21.02
CA ARG A 237 15.42 51.93 -19.90
C ARG A 237 16.45 52.93 -20.42
N GLU A 238 16.24 54.21 -20.12
CA GLU A 238 17.05 55.30 -20.63
C GLU A 238 17.78 56.04 -19.51
N LEU A 239 19.07 56.33 -19.70
CA LEU A 239 19.88 57.06 -18.71
C LEU A 239 19.52 58.55 -18.78
N ILE A 240 19.14 59.12 -17.65
CA ILE A 240 18.79 60.54 -17.53
C ILE A 240 20.06 61.35 -17.31
N GLU A 241 20.77 61.07 -16.20
CA GLU A 241 21.96 61.80 -15.77
C GLU A 241 22.73 60.98 -14.73
N SER A 242 24.00 61.34 -14.49
CA SER A 242 24.84 60.72 -13.47
C SER A 242 25.66 61.71 -12.65
N THR A 243 25.99 61.34 -11.42
CA THR A 243 26.82 62.14 -10.50
C THR A 243 27.75 61.23 -9.71
N VAL A 244 28.67 61.81 -8.91
CA VAL A 244 29.57 61.06 -8.03
C VAL A 244 29.33 61.46 -6.58
N THR A 245 29.31 60.49 -5.66
CA THR A 245 29.07 60.74 -4.24
C THR A 245 30.18 61.59 -3.60
N GLY A 246 29.78 62.54 -2.74
CA GLY A 246 30.66 63.39 -1.95
C GLY A 246 31.37 62.63 -0.82
N THR A 247 32.23 63.32 -0.07
CA THR A 247 32.98 62.74 1.08
C THR A 247 32.08 62.27 2.23
N ASP A 248 30.85 62.75 2.27
CA ASP A 248 29.77 62.38 3.19
C ASP A 248 28.83 61.30 2.61
N GLY A 249 29.19 60.70 1.47
CA GLY A 249 28.38 59.71 0.75
C GLY A 249 27.15 60.31 0.05
N GLY A 250 26.91 61.61 0.15
CA GLY A 250 25.75 62.29 -0.44
C GLY A 250 25.84 62.40 -1.96
N TYR A 251 24.70 62.32 -2.65
CA TYR A 251 24.59 62.58 -4.08
C TYR A 251 23.34 63.41 -4.41
N TYR A 252 23.41 64.11 -5.54
CA TYR A 252 22.36 65.02 -6.02
C TYR A 252 22.35 65.04 -7.55
N ILE A 253 21.19 64.81 -8.16
CA ILE A 253 20.96 64.81 -9.61
C ILE A 253 19.74 65.68 -9.93
N LEU A 254 19.93 66.68 -10.79
CA LEU A 254 18.87 67.57 -11.30
C LEU A 254 18.64 67.27 -12.79
N TYR A 255 17.40 67.08 -13.20
CA TYR A 255 17.04 66.78 -14.60
C TYR A 255 15.74 67.47 -15.02
N ASN A 256 15.53 67.67 -16.33
CA ASN A 256 14.37 68.39 -16.86
C ASN A 256 13.58 67.56 -17.90
N GLN A 257 12.31 67.88 -18.06
CA GLN A 257 11.35 67.12 -18.87
C GLN A 257 11.56 67.25 -20.40
N ILE A 258 12.52 68.05 -20.89
CA ILE A 258 12.75 68.31 -22.33
C ILE A 258 13.82 67.39 -22.93
N GLN A 259 14.61 66.69 -22.11
CA GLN A 259 15.71 65.84 -22.60
C GLN A 259 15.24 64.46 -23.11
N ILE A 260 13.97 64.08 -22.91
CA ILE A 260 13.43 62.76 -23.29
C ILE A 260 12.11 62.96 -24.03
N ALA A 261 12.02 62.48 -25.27
CA ALA A 261 10.88 62.68 -26.16
C ALA A 261 9.70 61.78 -25.78
N GLY A 262 8.53 62.36 -25.52
CA GLY A 262 7.29 61.63 -25.23
C GLY A 262 6.64 62.14 -23.95
N ALA A 263 5.66 63.04 -24.09
CA ALA A 263 5.02 63.72 -22.97
C ALA A 263 4.12 62.77 -22.16
N GLU A 264 4.66 62.18 -21.10
CA GLU A 264 3.89 61.64 -19.98
C GLU A 264 4.20 62.44 -18.71
N THR A 265 3.15 62.77 -17.96
CA THR A 265 3.24 63.39 -16.62
C THR A 265 3.72 62.41 -15.54
N ALA A 266 3.84 61.12 -15.90
CA ALA A 266 4.32 60.00 -15.11
C ALA A 266 5.81 59.77 -15.37
N PHE A 267 6.64 59.76 -14.33
CA PHE A 267 8.08 59.53 -14.46
C PHE A 267 8.51 58.39 -13.56
N ASP A 268 8.82 57.22 -14.13
CA ASP A 268 9.20 56.05 -13.35
C ASP A 268 10.73 56.02 -13.20
N LEU A 269 11.20 56.22 -11.96
CA LEU A 269 12.60 56.47 -11.64
C LEU A 269 13.28 55.24 -11.03
N GLN A 270 14.48 54.92 -11.50
CA GLN A 270 15.38 53.99 -10.85
C GLN A 270 16.80 54.56 -10.75
N VAL A 271 17.44 54.41 -9.59
CA VAL A 271 18.82 54.87 -9.34
C VAL A 271 19.75 53.68 -9.16
N ASP A 272 20.85 53.65 -9.92
CA ASP A 272 21.92 52.66 -9.78
C ASP A 272 23.17 53.31 -9.20
N VAL A 273 23.81 52.66 -8.23
CA VAL A 273 25.17 52.99 -7.81
C VAL A 273 26.12 52.04 -8.51
N VAL A 274 27.14 52.59 -9.15
CA VAL A 274 28.18 51.83 -9.85
C VAL A 274 29.56 52.15 -9.28
N ASP A 275 30.50 51.23 -9.47
CA ASP A 275 31.86 51.38 -8.97
C ASP A 275 32.59 52.59 -9.62
N THR A 276 33.72 53.02 -9.06
CA THR A 276 34.50 54.21 -9.47
C THR A 276 34.84 54.27 -10.96
N ASN A 277 34.89 53.12 -11.64
CA ASN A 277 35.17 53.01 -13.07
C ASN A 277 33.91 53.03 -13.97
N GLY A 278 32.71 53.08 -13.39
CA GLY A 278 31.44 53.19 -14.11
C GLY A 278 30.89 51.87 -14.69
N THR A 279 31.59 50.74 -14.49
CA THR A 279 31.37 49.48 -15.22
C THR A 279 30.51 48.46 -14.47
N THR A 280 30.66 48.35 -13.14
CA THR A 280 29.95 47.34 -12.33
C THR A 280 28.89 48.00 -11.48
N VAL A 281 27.63 47.55 -11.58
CA VAL A 281 26.54 48.03 -10.73
C VAL A 281 26.65 47.39 -9.34
N LEU A 282 26.81 48.22 -8.32
CA LEU A 282 26.95 47.82 -6.93
C LEU A 282 25.60 47.62 -6.24
N ILE A 283 24.62 48.48 -6.50
CA ILE A 283 23.23 48.35 -6.01
C ILE A 283 22.26 49.15 -6.89
N LYS A 284 21.00 48.71 -6.96
CA LYS A 284 19.90 49.41 -7.65
C LYS A 284 18.76 49.71 -6.69
N SER A 285 18.12 50.88 -6.83
CA SER A 285 16.88 51.16 -6.13
C SER A 285 15.72 50.34 -6.74
N PRO A 286 14.62 50.12 -5.98
CA PRO A 286 13.33 49.80 -6.57
C PRO A 286 12.92 50.84 -7.63
N ILE A 287 12.09 50.43 -8.60
CA ILE A 287 11.50 51.35 -9.58
C ILE A 287 10.38 52.13 -8.86
N ILE A 288 10.55 53.44 -8.76
CA ILE A 288 9.55 54.34 -8.17
C ILE A 288 8.63 54.76 -9.29
N LEU A 289 7.40 54.24 -9.28
CA LEU A 289 6.38 54.60 -10.26
C LEU A 289 5.84 56.01 -9.96
N ASN A 290 5.68 56.86 -10.98
CA ASN A 290 5.22 58.25 -10.83
C ASN A 290 6.03 59.05 -9.79
N SER A 291 7.35 59.09 -9.93
CA SER A 291 8.25 59.80 -9.01
C SER A 291 7.83 61.25 -8.78
N ASN A 292 8.04 61.75 -7.56
CA ASN A 292 7.75 63.13 -7.22
C ASN A 292 8.73 64.12 -7.91
N LEU A 293 8.46 65.43 -7.78
CA LEU A 293 9.36 66.48 -8.27
C LEU A 293 10.70 66.50 -7.51
N GLU A 294 10.71 66.08 -6.25
CA GLU A 294 11.91 65.86 -5.44
C GLU A 294 11.82 64.47 -4.79
N GLU A 295 12.81 63.61 -5.04
CA GLU A 295 12.89 62.26 -4.48
C GLU A 295 14.15 62.08 -3.64
N THR A 296 14.01 61.49 -2.44
CA THR A 296 15.16 61.16 -1.57
C THR A 296 15.35 59.64 -1.53
N ILE A 297 16.47 59.13 -2.07
CA ILE A 297 16.77 57.71 -2.17
C ILE A 297 18.14 57.42 -1.53
N ASN A 298 18.13 56.88 -0.32
CA ASN A 298 19.34 56.42 0.38
C ASN A 298 19.60 54.94 0.05
N LEU A 299 20.83 54.56 -0.26
CA LEU A 299 21.18 53.18 -0.63
C LEU A 299 22.40 52.71 0.16
N ILE A 300 22.34 51.48 0.67
CA ILE A 300 23.46 50.85 1.38
C ILE A 300 24.11 49.84 0.46
N VAL A 301 25.38 50.07 0.07
CA VAL A 301 26.14 49.16 -0.77
C VAL A 301 26.72 48.04 0.08
N SER A 302 26.27 46.83 -0.20
CA SER A 302 26.68 45.61 0.47
C SER A 302 26.63 44.46 -0.54
N GLU A 303 27.57 43.51 -0.47
CA GLU A 303 27.46 42.25 -1.24
C GLU A 303 26.29 41.38 -0.76
N ASN A 304 25.75 41.64 0.44
CA ASN A 304 24.58 40.95 1.01
C ASN A 304 23.45 41.93 1.33
N ALA A 305 22.19 41.59 1.06
CA ALA A 305 21.04 42.43 1.41
C ALA A 305 21.08 42.84 2.90
N TYR A 306 20.91 44.14 3.20
CA TYR A 306 20.84 44.63 4.59
C TYR A 306 19.58 44.04 5.27
N THR A 307 19.77 43.15 6.23
CA THR A 307 18.68 42.42 6.91
C THR A 307 18.14 43.12 8.17
N GLY A 308 18.70 44.27 8.57
CA GLY A 308 18.40 44.94 9.85
C GLY A 308 19.07 44.26 11.06
N PRO A 309 18.94 44.81 12.28
CA PRO A 309 19.41 44.15 13.51
C PRO A 309 18.71 42.81 13.69
N ALA A 310 19.44 41.81 14.22
CA ALA A 310 18.86 40.49 14.42
C ALA A 310 17.67 40.55 15.39
N GLN A 311 16.69 39.69 15.15
CA GLN A 311 15.45 39.66 15.95
C GLN A 311 15.75 39.56 17.45
N PHE A 312 16.65 38.67 17.85
CA PHE A 312 17.06 38.51 19.23
C PHE A 312 17.71 39.77 19.80
N THR A 313 18.63 40.41 19.07
CA THR A 313 19.30 41.64 19.52
C THR A 313 18.27 42.75 19.77
N THR A 314 17.28 42.89 18.90
CA THR A 314 16.22 43.89 19.06
C THR A 314 15.36 43.63 20.29
N ILE A 315 15.02 42.36 20.54
CA ILE A 315 14.22 41.94 21.71
C ILE A 315 15.05 42.10 22.99
N ASP A 316 16.31 41.68 22.98
CA ASP A 316 17.22 41.71 24.12
C ASP A 316 17.52 43.14 24.56
N ASP A 317 17.78 44.06 23.62
CA ASP A 317 18.03 45.47 23.92
C ASP A 317 16.82 46.16 24.57
N VAL A 318 15.61 45.87 24.08
CA VAL A 318 14.37 46.46 24.60
C VAL A 318 14.03 45.89 25.98
N LEU A 319 14.08 44.56 26.13
CA LEU A 319 13.70 43.91 27.39
C LEU A 319 14.75 44.15 28.46
N THR A 320 16.04 44.00 28.17
CA THR A 320 17.11 44.22 29.16
C THR A 320 17.06 45.63 29.75
N ARG A 321 16.78 46.66 28.93
CA ARG A 321 16.66 48.05 29.41
C ARG A 321 15.46 48.26 30.34
N GLU A 322 14.34 47.59 30.07
CA GLU A 322 13.10 47.75 30.84
C GLU A 322 13.03 46.83 32.06
N THR A 323 13.85 45.78 32.12
CA THR A 323 13.90 44.81 33.21
C THR A 323 15.13 44.91 34.09
N VAL A 324 15.95 45.98 33.99
CA VAL A 324 17.16 46.19 34.80
C VAL A 324 16.91 46.01 36.30
N ASP A 325 15.76 46.48 36.80
CA ASP A 325 15.41 46.47 38.21
C ASP A 325 14.48 45.29 38.61
N LEU A 326 14.23 44.35 37.71
CA LEU A 326 13.30 43.23 37.92
C LEU A 326 14.05 41.91 38.16
N ASP A 327 13.61 41.15 39.16
CA ASP A 327 14.04 39.77 39.34
C ASP A 327 13.33 38.86 38.32
N LEU A 328 14.07 38.41 37.31
CA LEU A 328 13.56 37.56 36.24
C LEU A 328 13.01 36.22 36.75
N ALA A 329 13.48 35.73 37.90
CA ALA A 329 12.99 34.48 38.50
C ALA A 329 11.63 34.64 39.20
N ALA A 330 11.18 35.87 39.46
CA ALA A 330 9.92 36.18 40.13
C ALA A 330 8.81 36.70 39.19
N ILE A 331 9.06 36.74 37.88
CA ILE A 331 8.10 37.20 36.86
C ILE A 331 6.94 36.20 36.73
N THR A 332 5.71 36.70 36.84
CA THR A 332 4.48 35.91 36.65
C THR A 332 3.91 36.06 35.24
N ASP A 333 2.99 35.17 34.84
CA ASP A 333 2.26 35.28 33.55
C ASP A 333 1.53 36.63 33.39
N SER A 334 1.11 37.23 34.51
CA SER A 334 0.48 38.56 34.52
C SER A 334 1.47 39.67 34.18
N ASP A 335 2.72 39.55 34.61
CA ASP A 335 3.80 40.50 34.33
C ASP A 335 4.24 40.41 32.86
N VAL A 336 4.28 39.20 32.29
CA VAL A 336 4.52 38.97 30.86
C VAL A 336 3.43 39.63 30.01
N ALA A 337 2.16 39.51 30.39
CA ALA A 337 1.05 40.16 29.69
C ALA A 337 1.13 41.71 29.78
N LEU A 338 1.64 42.26 30.88
CA LEU A 338 1.86 43.69 31.05
C LEU A 338 3.01 44.19 30.17
N LEU A 339 4.15 43.49 30.16
CA LEU A 339 5.31 43.81 29.32
C LEU A 339 4.95 43.73 27.83
N SER A 340 4.17 42.71 27.42
CA SER A 340 3.67 42.57 26.04
C SER A 340 2.87 43.80 25.59
N ARG A 341 1.95 44.30 26.43
CA ARG A 341 1.17 45.50 26.13
C ARG A 341 2.00 46.78 26.13
N LYS A 342 2.95 46.91 27.06
CA LYS A 342 3.79 48.11 27.21
C LYS A 342 4.77 48.26 26.03
N LEU A 343 5.33 47.15 25.56
CA LEU A 343 6.42 47.12 24.57
C LEU A 343 5.96 46.73 23.16
N ASN A 344 4.68 46.38 22.99
CA ASN A 344 4.11 45.88 21.74
C ASN A 344 4.87 44.64 21.20
N LEU A 345 5.31 43.77 22.12
CA LEU A 345 6.00 42.51 21.83
C LEU A 345 5.07 41.32 22.08
N GLY A 346 5.25 40.21 21.34
CA GLY A 346 4.47 38.99 21.55
C GLY A 346 4.75 38.35 22.91
N MET A 347 3.72 37.80 23.57
CA MET A 347 3.91 37.11 24.87
C MET A 347 4.91 35.94 24.74
N SER A 348 4.86 35.21 23.62
CA SER A 348 5.79 34.11 23.33
C SER A 348 7.26 34.55 23.26
N ASP A 349 7.53 35.73 22.69
CA ASP A 349 8.89 36.26 22.57
C ASP A 349 9.47 36.64 23.92
N ILE A 350 8.63 37.22 24.80
CA ILE A 350 9.02 37.58 26.18
C ILE A 350 9.26 36.31 27.01
N THR A 351 8.34 35.33 26.97
CA THR A 351 8.53 34.07 27.69
C THR A 351 9.78 33.33 27.21
N ARG A 352 10.04 33.33 25.90
CA ARG A 352 11.26 32.73 25.34
C ARG A 352 12.52 33.48 25.76
N TRP A 353 12.50 34.81 25.78
CA TRP A 353 13.62 35.62 26.24
C TRP A 353 13.95 35.36 27.72
N ILE A 354 12.95 35.24 28.59
CA ILE A 354 13.14 34.86 30.00
C ILE A 354 13.81 33.48 30.09
N ALA A 355 13.32 32.49 29.33
CA ALA A 355 13.93 31.17 29.26
C ALA A 355 15.38 31.21 28.76
N VAL A 356 15.70 32.07 27.79
CA VAL A 356 17.07 32.28 27.32
C VAL A 356 17.98 32.77 28.44
N LYS A 357 17.54 33.74 29.25
CA LYS A 357 18.35 34.28 30.36
C LYS A 357 18.56 33.25 31.46
N ASP A 358 17.51 32.55 31.90
CA ASP A 358 17.64 31.45 32.88
C ASP A 358 18.65 30.39 32.41
N LEU A 359 18.55 30.00 31.14
CA LEU A 359 19.42 28.98 30.58
C LEU A 359 20.83 29.47 30.31
N ASN A 360 21.02 30.74 29.94
CA ASN A 360 22.34 31.33 29.81
C ASN A 360 23.07 31.31 31.17
N ASP A 361 22.38 31.71 32.24
CA ASP A 361 22.93 31.73 33.60
C ASP A 361 23.28 30.31 34.09
N ARG A 362 22.46 29.32 33.75
CA ARG A 362 22.66 27.91 34.16
C ARG A 362 23.69 27.15 33.34
N THR A 363 23.85 27.49 32.06
CA THR A 363 24.65 26.70 31.09
C THR A 363 25.95 27.36 30.67
N GLY A 364 26.02 28.69 30.71
CA GLY A 364 27.12 29.47 30.12
C GLY A 364 27.16 29.45 28.59
N ILE A 365 26.16 28.85 27.92
CA ILE A 365 26.01 28.87 26.46
C ILE A 365 25.47 30.23 26.04
N SER A 366 25.96 30.80 24.93
CA SER A 366 25.52 32.13 24.45
C SER A 366 23.99 32.22 24.31
N SER A 367 23.44 33.37 24.69
CA SER A 367 22.00 33.63 24.68
C SER A 367 21.41 33.50 23.28
N GLU A 368 22.16 33.92 22.26
CA GLU A 368 21.83 33.79 20.85
C GLU A 368 21.70 32.31 20.42
N VAL A 369 22.63 31.46 20.86
CA VAL A 369 22.57 30.02 20.55
C VAL A 369 21.34 29.38 21.21
N ILE A 370 21.08 29.70 22.47
CA ILE A 370 19.91 29.18 23.19
C ILE A 370 18.62 29.65 22.51
N TYR A 371 18.54 30.92 22.12
CA TYR A 371 17.38 31.48 21.43
C TYR A 371 17.10 30.77 20.10
N ALA A 372 18.14 30.49 19.30
CA ALA A 372 18.01 29.73 18.06
C ALA A 372 17.46 28.31 18.29
N LEU A 373 17.91 27.64 19.35
CA LEU A 373 17.44 26.30 19.70
C LEU A 373 15.98 26.30 20.16
N LEU A 374 15.57 27.28 20.97
CA LEU A 374 14.19 27.43 21.43
C LEU A 374 13.22 27.83 20.31
N ILE A 375 13.69 28.57 19.30
CA ILE A 375 12.89 28.82 18.09
C ILE A 375 12.67 27.53 17.32
N SER A 376 13.74 26.77 17.08
CA SER A 376 13.68 25.53 16.30
C SER A 376 12.82 24.45 16.97
N SER A 377 12.83 24.36 18.31
CA SER A 377 12.01 23.39 19.05
C SER A 377 10.52 23.75 19.12
N GLY A 378 10.17 25.04 19.04
CA GLY A 378 8.80 25.52 19.26
C GLY A 378 8.34 25.52 20.72
N ASP A 379 9.18 25.06 21.65
CA ASP A 379 8.92 24.99 23.09
C ASP A 379 10.06 25.65 23.88
N ASN A 380 9.69 26.37 24.94
CA ASN A 380 10.61 27.08 25.84
C ASN A 380 11.26 26.14 26.89
N SER A 381 10.98 24.84 26.85
CA SER A 381 11.57 23.84 27.75
C SER A 381 13.00 23.43 27.37
N PHE A 382 13.90 23.51 28.35
CA PHE A 382 15.28 23.02 28.23
C PHE A 382 15.38 21.50 27.99
N ALA A 383 14.38 20.73 28.44
CA ALA A 383 14.32 19.29 28.22
C ALA A 383 14.35 18.92 26.72
N ASN A 384 13.76 19.77 25.88
CA ASN A 384 13.71 19.54 24.43
C ASN A 384 15.00 19.92 23.71
N ILE A 385 15.86 20.75 24.33
CA ILE A 385 17.22 21.03 23.85
C ILE A 385 18.14 19.83 24.12
N LEU A 386 17.93 19.12 25.25
CA LEU A 386 18.77 18.01 25.71
C LEU A 386 18.73 16.76 24.80
N ILE A 387 17.71 16.63 23.96
CA ILE A 387 17.45 15.42 23.14
C ILE A 387 17.89 15.63 21.68
N GLN A 388 18.38 16.82 21.31
CA GLN A 388 18.75 17.11 19.92
C GLN A 388 20.17 16.61 19.59
N GLY A 389 20.29 15.83 18.50
CA GLY A 389 21.58 15.45 17.94
C GLY A 389 22.32 16.64 17.31
N LYS A 390 23.63 16.50 17.13
CA LYS A 390 24.55 17.52 16.59
C LYS A 390 23.99 18.24 15.35
N GLU A 391 23.51 17.48 14.37
CA GLU A 391 23.00 18.04 13.10
C GLU A 391 21.75 18.92 13.27
N ARG A 392 20.85 18.58 14.19
CA ARG A 392 19.69 19.43 14.47
C ARG A 392 20.10 20.75 15.11
N ILE A 393 21.08 20.71 16.02
CA ILE A 393 21.65 21.92 16.64
C ILE A 393 22.33 22.78 15.57
N ILE A 394 23.14 22.17 14.71
CA ILE A 394 23.82 22.88 13.61
C ILE A 394 22.80 23.52 12.67
N SER A 395 21.79 22.75 12.25
CA SER A 395 20.75 23.23 11.35
C SER A 395 19.94 24.37 11.97
N ALA A 396 19.59 24.28 13.27
CA ALA A 396 18.89 25.33 13.99
C ALA A 396 19.69 26.64 14.04
N VAL A 397 20.97 26.56 14.41
CA VAL A 397 21.85 27.74 14.49
C VAL A 397 22.12 28.34 13.11
N LYS A 398 22.37 27.52 12.08
CA LYS A 398 22.53 27.99 10.70
C LYS A 398 21.26 28.65 10.17
N SER A 399 20.10 28.05 10.44
CA SER A 399 18.80 28.61 10.05
C SER A 399 18.57 29.97 10.72
N ALA A 400 18.84 30.08 12.03
CA ALA A 400 18.67 31.33 12.76
C ALA A 400 19.65 32.44 12.30
N LEU A 401 20.87 32.08 11.89
CA LEU A 401 21.83 33.02 11.30
C LEU A 401 21.42 33.47 9.90
N THR A 402 20.95 32.54 9.05
CA THR A 402 20.54 32.84 7.66
C THR A 402 19.22 33.60 7.57
N THR A 403 18.32 33.43 8.55
CA THR A 403 17.03 34.15 8.64
C THR A 403 17.11 35.44 9.46
N ASN A 404 18.31 35.88 9.84
CA ASN A 404 18.56 37.07 10.66
C ASN A 404 17.83 37.08 12.02
N GLN A 405 17.61 35.92 12.62
CA GLN A 405 17.03 35.79 13.96
C GLN A 405 18.08 36.06 15.05
N ILE A 406 19.34 35.66 14.81
CA ILE A 406 20.46 35.85 15.73
C ILE A 406 21.69 36.42 15.00
N LYS A 407 22.60 37.04 15.76
CA LYS A 407 23.86 37.58 15.22
C LYS A 407 25.03 37.17 16.12
N ILE A 408 25.94 36.35 15.57
CA ILE A 408 27.18 35.94 16.23
C ILE A 408 28.32 36.19 15.25
N THR A 409 29.44 36.76 15.73
CA THR A 409 30.64 36.98 14.91
C THR A 409 31.29 35.66 14.52
N GLY A 410 31.34 35.35 13.22
CA GLY A 410 31.95 34.14 12.67
C GLY A 410 31.25 33.70 11.37
N THR A 411 31.73 32.62 10.75
CA THR A 411 30.99 32.01 9.64
C THR A 411 29.85 31.13 10.19
N PRO A 412 28.70 31.01 9.51
CA PRO A 412 27.59 30.20 10.00
C PRO A 412 27.98 28.76 10.34
N ASP A 413 28.87 28.16 9.56
CA ASP A 413 29.36 26.80 9.79
C ASP A 413 30.19 26.68 11.07
N THR A 414 31.14 27.60 11.31
CA THR A 414 32.02 27.55 12.48
C THR A 414 31.26 27.85 13.78
N VAL A 415 30.33 28.81 13.73
CA VAL A 415 29.47 29.16 14.86
C VAL A 415 28.54 28.00 15.22
N ALA A 416 27.89 27.39 14.22
CA ALA A 416 27.00 26.27 14.42
C ALA A 416 27.74 25.04 14.98
N GLU A 417 28.95 24.73 14.49
CA GLU A 417 29.77 23.64 14.98
C GLU A 417 30.20 23.86 16.44
N THR A 418 30.66 25.08 16.75
CA THR A 418 31.07 25.45 18.12
C THR A 418 29.90 25.40 19.09
N ALA A 419 28.73 25.89 18.67
CA ALA A 419 27.49 25.82 19.43
C ALA A 419 27.09 24.38 19.72
N ALA A 420 27.12 23.49 18.72
CA ALA A 420 26.81 22.08 18.89
C ALA A 420 27.75 21.39 19.89
N VAL A 421 29.06 21.66 19.81
CA VAL A 421 30.05 21.14 20.76
C VAL A 421 29.80 21.65 22.18
N ALA A 422 29.50 22.94 22.35
CA ALA A 422 29.23 23.53 23.67
C ALA A 422 27.97 22.93 24.32
N VAL A 423 26.88 22.79 23.54
CA VAL A 423 25.63 22.16 24.00
C VAL A 423 25.90 20.70 24.38
N ILE A 424 26.47 19.89 23.48
CA ILE A 424 26.75 18.47 23.75
C ILE A 424 27.66 18.31 24.97
N ASN A 425 28.70 19.12 25.14
CA ASN A 425 29.58 19.05 26.31
C ASN A 425 28.85 19.39 27.61
N TYR A 426 27.99 20.41 27.62
CA TYR A 426 27.19 20.76 28.79
C TYR A 426 26.23 19.62 29.16
N VAL A 427 25.48 19.12 28.18
CA VAL A 427 24.50 18.04 28.34
C VAL A 427 25.16 16.78 28.89
N THR A 428 26.24 16.32 28.25
CA THR A 428 26.94 15.10 28.63
C THR A 428 27.61 15.20 30.00
N THR A 429 28.13 16.38 30.37
CA THR A 429 28.70 16.61 31.70
C THR A 429 27.61 16.63 32.77
N THR A 430 26.51 17.34 32.53
CA THR A 430 25.39 17.44 33.48
C THR A 430 24.74 16.07 33.73
N LEU A 431 24.47 15.30 32.67
CA LEU A 431 23.84 13.96 32.75
C LEU A 431 24.71 12.92 33.47
N THR A 432 26.03 13.11 33.53
CA THR A 432 26.96 12.12 34.10
C THR A 432 27.47 12.48 35.48
N THR A 433 27.48 13.78 35.83
CA THR A 433 28.06 14.28 37.08
C THR A 433 27.04 14.79 38.10
N ASN A 434 25.92 15.37 37.67
CA ASN A 434 25.00 16.06 38.57
C ASN A 434 23.68 15.31 38.76
N ALA A 435 23.53 14.63 39.90
CA ALA A 435 22.35 13.83 40.24
C ALA A 435 21.07 14.68 40.49
N THR A 436 21.21 15.99 40.68
CA THR A 436 20.08 16.87 41.05
C THR A 436 19.36 17.50 39.87
N VAL A 437 19.99 17.57 38.70
CA VAL A 437 19.44 18.27 37.53
C VAL A 437 18.71 17.30 36.60
N ILE A 438 19.23 16.09 36.42
CA ILE A 438 18.57 15.00 35.65
C ILE A 438 18.96 13.65 36.29
N PRO A 439 18.16 13.11 37.22
CA PRO A 439 18.51 11.91 37.99
C PRO A 439 18.61 10.62 37.14
N ASP A 440 17.94 10.57 36.00
CA ASP A 440 17.58 9.32 35.33
C ASP A 440 18.77 8.61 34.65
N TYR A 441 19.58 9.33 33.88
CA TYR A 441 20.69 8.71 33.13
C TYR A 441 21.82 8.23 34.04
N LYS A 442 22.23 9.05 35.03
CA LYS A 442 23.25 8.67 36.01
C LYS A 442 22.86 7.40 36.76
N GLN A 443 21.59 7.31 37.18
CA GLN A 443 21.09 6.15 37.89
C GLN A 443 21.06 4.87 37.03
N LEU A 444 20.97 4.97 35.70
CA LEU A 444 21.11 3.83 34.78
C LEU A 444 22.56 3.37 34.64
N LEU A 445 23.51 4.30 34.58
CA LEU A 445 24.93 3.97 34.56
C LEU A 445 25.36 3.23 35.85
N ASP A 446 24.87 3.69 36.99
CA ASP A 446 25.17 3.10 38.30
C ASP A 446 24.68 1.65 38.41
N VAL A 447 23.57 1.28 37.74
CA VAL A 447 23.01 -0.10 37.75
C VAL A 447 23.98 -1.12 37.13
N LYS A 448 24.77 -0.72 36.13
CA LYS A 448 25.77 -1.57 35.49
C LYS A 448 27.20 -1.24 35.93
N SER A 449 27.36 -0.42 36.97
CA SER A 449 28.66 0.04 37.49
C SER A 449 29.52 0.75 36.43
N ILE A 450 28.89 1.47 35.49
CA ILE A 450 29.59 2.21 34.44
C ILE A 450 30.10 3.53 35.01
N SER A 451 31.40 3.82 34.81
CA SER A 451 31.99 5.07 35.30
C SER A 451 31.38 6.29 34.60
N ALA A 452 31.26 7.41 35.32
CA ALA A 452 30.77 8.68 34.75
C ALA A 452 31.61 9.15 33.55
N ALA A 453 32.91 8.85 33.54
CA ALA A 453 33.81 9.16 32.42
C ALA A 453 33.42 8.37 31.16
N ASN A 454 33.19 7.07 31.28
CA ASN A 454 32.77 6.23 30.15
C ASN A 454 31.36 6.60 29.67
N GLY A 455 30.45 6.88 30.60
CA GLY A 455 29.11 7.38 30.27
C GLY A 455 29.13 8.70 29.51
N LYS A 456 30.05 9.61 29.86
CA LYS A 456 30.24 10.89 29.16
C LYS A 456 30.75 10.67 27.73
N ILE A 457 31.80 9.86 27.57
CA ILE A 457 32.35 9.55 26.24
C ILE A 457 31.29 8.92 25.35
N PHE A 458 30.51 7.96 25.88
CA PHE A 458 29.42 7.31 25.16
C PHE A 458 28.37 8.32 24.69
N LEU A 459 27.82 9.15 25.58
CA LEU A 459 26.82 10.15 25.18
C LEU A 459 27.37 11.19 24.22
N THR A 460 28.62 11.65 24.41
CA THR A 460 29.26 12.57 23.47
C THR A 460 29.33 11.96 22.07
N LYS A 461 29.72 10.69 21.97
CA LYS A 461 29.75 9.97 20.69
C LYS A 461 28.36 9.74 20.11
N LEU A 462 27.37 9.36 20.93
CA LEU A 462 25.99 9.15 20.50
C LEU A 462 25.36 10.43 19.94
N LEU A 463 25.48 11.55 20.67
CA LEU A 463 24.94 12.84 20.25
C LEU A 463 25.68 13.45 19.05
N SER A 464 26.93 13.04 18.82
CA SER A 464 27.76 13.49 17.70
C SER A 464 27.75 12.52 16.50
N HIS A 465 27.07 11.38 16.59
CA HIS A 465 27.07 10.37 15.53
C HIS A 465 26.11 10.76 14.41
N GLU A 466 26.54 10.49 13.18
CA GLU A 466 25.78 10.67 11.95
C GLU A 466 25.69 9.31 11.25
N GLY A 467 24.47 8.80 11.03
CA GLY A 467 24.24 7.52 10.38
C GLY A 467 23.26 6.63 11.14
N ASP A 468 23.19 5.37 10.72
CA ASP A 468 22.36 4.36 11.37
C ASP A 468 22.97 3.85 12.69
N GLU A 469 22.19 3.07 13.44
CA GLU A 469 22.62 2.48 14.70
C GLU A 469 23.78 1.47 14.52
N ALA A 470 23.82 0.74 13.39
CA ALA A 470 24.85 -0.28 13.16
C ALA A 470 26.24 0.34 13.03
N SER A 471 26.35 1.38 12.19
CA SER A 471 27.57 2.17 12.00
C SER A 471 28.03 2.85 13.29
N PHE A 472 27.11 3.26 14.18
CA PHE A 472 27.47 3.79 15.50
C PHE A 472 28.21 2.75 16.35
N TRP A 473 27.66 1.53 16.44
CA TRP A 473 28.26 0.47 17.24
C TRP A 473 29.60 -0.01 16.66
N GLU A 474 29.75 -0.03 15.34
CA GLU A 474 31.03 -0.32 14.66
C GLU A 474 32.08 0.76 14.95
N LEU A 475 31.70 2.04 14.87
CA LEU A 475 32.58 3.17 15.19
C LEU A 475 33.02 3.12 16.66
N LEU A 476 32.10 2.79 17.58
CA LEU A 476 32.40 2.67 19.00
C LEU A 476 33.37 1.49 19.27
N ALA A 477 33.23 0.38 18.54
CA ALA A 477 34.11 -0.79 18.62
C ALA A 477 35.51 -0.53 18.01
N ALA A 478 35.59 0.30 16.98
CA ALA A 478 36.84 0.68 16.32
C ALA A 478 37.60 1.82 17.04
N ALA A 479 37.01 2.45 18.06
CA ALA A 479 37.62 3.56 18.78
C ALA A 479 38.91 3.11 19.53
N PRO A 480 40.08 3.72 19.29
CA PRO A 480 41.38 3.21 19.78
C PRO A 480 41.59 3.22 21.30
N ILE A 481 40.67 3.79 22.07
CA ILE A 481 40.79 3.98 23.52
C ILE A 481 39.39 3.81 24.15
N SER A 482 39.24 2.87 25.10
CA SER A 482 38.27 2.86 26.22
C SER A 482 37.04 1.94 26.23
N PHE A 483 36.59 1.29 25.15
CA PHE A 483 35.41 0.39 25.24
C PHE A 483 35.78 -1.09 25.01
N SER A 484 35.75 -1.88 26.09
CA SER A 484 35.76 -3.35 25.95
C SER A 484 34.45 -3.83 25.35
N THR A 485 34.45 -4.99 24.68
CA THR A 485 33.23 -5.62 24.13
C THR A 485 32.13 -5.73 25.20
N THR A 486 32.50 -6.09 26.43
CA THR A 486 31.58 -6.13 27.58
C THR A 486 30.93 -4.78 27.89
N LEU A 487 31.70 -3.69 27.84
CA LEU A 487 31.15 -2.35 28.12
C LEU A 487 30.21 -1.90 26.99
N ILE A 488 30.53 -2.22 25.74
CA ILE A 488 29.66 -1.96 24.58
C ILE A 488 28.33 -2.72 24.76
N ASP A 489 28.39 -3.99 25.14
CA ASP A 489 27.19 -4.80 25.38
C ASP A 489 26.33 -4.24 26.53
N GLN A 490 26.96 -3.70 27.59
CA GLN A 490 26.22 -3.01 28.66
C GLN A 490 25.48 -1.76 28.16
N PHE A 491 26.09 -0.95 27.29
CA PHE A 491 25.41 0.21 26.68
C PHE A 491 24.30 -0.22 25.72
N LYS A 492 24.50 -1.31 24.96
CA LYS A 492 23.45 -1.91 24.13
C LYS A 492 22.26 -2.39 24.98
N ASP A 493 22.52 -3.02 26.13
CA ASP A 493 21.45 -3.44 27.04
C ASP A 493 20.70 -2.23 27.63
N ILE A 494 21.41 -1.18 28.07
CA ILE A 494 20.76 0.04 28.60
C ILE A 494 19.88 0.69 27.54
N THR A 495 20.39 0.89 26.32
CA THR A 495 19.63 1.51 25.22
C THR A 495 18.41 0.68 24.84
N LYS A 496 18.57 -0.64 24.67
CA LYS A 496 17.46 -1.55 24.35
C LYS A 496 16.40 -1.59 25.45
N TYR A 497 16.77 -1.75 26.71
CA TYR A 497 15.79 -1.83 27.79
C TYR A 497 15.12 -0.50 28.09
N THR A 498 15.78 0.64 27.83
CA THR A 498 15.16 1.97 27.90
C THR A 498 14.11 2.14 26.80
N ALA A 499 14.38 1.65 25.59
CA ALA A 499 13.41 1.68 24.51
C ALA A 499 12.22 0.76 24.80
N ILE A 500 12.47 -0.47 25.25
CA ILE A 500 11.42 -1.43 25.63
C ILE A 500 10.54 -0.86 26.75
N SER A 501 11.12 -0.22 27.76
CA SER A 501 10.38 0.37 28.88
C SER A 501 9.66 1.68 28.55
N SER A 502 9.76 2.16 27.31
CA SER A 502 9.21 3.46 26.87
C SER A 502 9.75 4.62 27.70
N GLY A 503 11.05 4.58 28.02
CA GLY A 503 11.73 5.62 28.79
C GLY A 503 11.49 5.59 30.30
N SER A 504 10.71 4.64 30.82
CA SER A 504 10.49 4.52 32.27
C SER A 504 11.76 4.09 33.00
N LEU A 505 12.32 4.99 33.81
CA LEU A 505 13.53 4.72 34.59
C LEU A 505 13.36 3.52 35.53
N GLY A 506 12.24 3.47 36.27
CA GLY A 506 11.99 2.43 37.25
C GLY A 506 11.94 1.04 36.63
N LEU A 507 11.23 0.91 35.50
CA LEU A 507 11.16 -0.35 34.77
C LEU A 507 12.51 -0.71 34.13
N THR A 508 13.22 0.26 33.53
CA THR A 508 14.52 0.01 32.90
C THR A 508 15.53 -0.57 33.89
N LYS A 509 15.60 -0.01 35.11
CA LYS A 509 16.45 -0.55 36.17
C LYS A 509 16.09 -1.99 36.52
N LYS A 510 14.80 -2.25 36.71
CA LYS A 510 14.27 -3.58 37.01
C LYS A 510 14.58 -4.58 35.89
N LEU A 511 14.46 -4.18 34.62
CA LEU A 511 14.86 -5.01 33.47
C LEU A 511 16.37 -5.32 33.48
N LEU A 512 17.20 -4.34 33.84
CA LEU A 512 18.65 -4.49 33.94
C LEU A 512 19.12 -5.33 35.16
N THR A 513 18.32 -5.41 36.24
CA THR A 513 18.66 -6.11 37.50
C THR A 513 17.96 -7.46 37.67
N ASP A 514 16.63 -7.51 37.48
CA ASP A 514 15.77 -8.63 37.89
C ASP A 514 15.84 -9.80 36.89
N PHE A 515 16.34 -9.54 35.68
CA PHE A 515 16.36 -10.51 34.59
C PHE A 515 17.79 -10.83 34.16
N SER A 516 18.50 -11.57 35.01
CA SER A 516 19.86 -12.07 34.72
C SER A 516 19.87 -13.13 33.60
N SER A 517 18.74 -13.81 33.37
CA SER A 517 18.52 -14.70 32.21
C SER A 517 17.40 -14.15 31.34
N LYS A 518 17.72 -13.87 30.07
CA LYS A 518 16.79 -13.26 29.09
C LYS A 518 15.49 -14.09 28.91
N GLY A 519 15.53 -15.40 29.14
CA GLY A 519 14.40 -16.31 28.93
C GLY A 519 13.14 -16.03 29.77
N LEU A 520 13.29 -15.55 31.01
CA LEU A 520 12.15 -15.29 31.91
C LEU A 520 11.33 -14.04 31.53
N LEU A 521 11.89 -13.15 30.72
CA LEU A 521 11.20 -11.96 30.19
C LEU A 521 10.08 -12.35 29.21
N PHE A 522 10.34 -13.38 28.39
CA PHE A 522 9.49 -13.73 27.24
C PHE A 522 8.29 -14.63 27.63
N ASP A 523 8.30 -15.19 28.84
CA ASP A 523 7.20 -16.05 29.33
C ASP A 523 5.98 -15.28 29.77
N LYS A 524 6.18 -14.04 30.25
CA LYS A 524 5.11 -13.24 30.83
C LYS A 524 4.07 -12.88 29.77
N THR A 525 2.83 -13.24 30.06
CA THR A 525 1.64 -12.73 29.36
C THR A 525 1.40 -11.26 29.69
N VAL A 526 0.54 -10.59 28.92
CA VAL A 526 0.14 -9.19 29.17
C VAL A 526 -0.36 -9.02 30.62
N ALA A 527 -1.24 -9.91 31.09
CA ALA A 527 -1.76 -9.88 32.47
C ALA A 527 -0.66 -10.08 33.54
N GLN A 528 0.35 -10.90 33.26
CA GLN A 528 1.49 -11.09 34.17
C GLN A 528 2.44 -9.89 34.17
N TRP A 529 2.54 -9.17 33.04
CA TRP A 529 3.25 -7.89 32.98
C TRP A 529 2.49 -6.81 33.74
N GLU A 530 1.17 -6.69 33.58
CA GLU A 530 0.34 -5.78 34.37
C GLU A 530 0.53 -5.98 35.87
N ALA A 531 0.41 -7.23 36.34
CA ALA A 531 0.61 -7.57 37.74
C ALA A 531 2.03 -7.21 38.22
N TYR A 532 3.04 -7.40 37.36
CA TYR A 532 4.41 -7.02 37.68
C TYR A 532 4.59 -5.50 37.79
N LEU A 533 4.02 -4.73 36.85
CA LEU A 533 4.05 -3.26 36.86
C LEU A 533 3.34 -2.70 38.08
N GLU A 534 2.19 -3.27 38.46
CA GLU A 534 1.42 -2.89 39.65
C GLU A 534 2.16 -3.22 40.95
N SER A 535 2.73 -4.42 41.06
CA SER A 535 3.44 -4.86 42.27
C SER A 535 4.72 -4.06 42.60
N ASN A 536 5.31 -3.39 41.59
CA ASN A 536 6.52 -2.60 41.74
C ASN A 536 6.25 -1.09 41.82
N ASP A 537 4.99 -0.66 41.82
CA ASP A 537 4.55 0.75 41.94
C ASP A 537 5.31 1.69 40.98
N LEU A 538 5.37 1.30 39.70
CA LEU A 538 6.14 2.01 38.68
C LEU A 538 5.31 3.14 38.05
N THR A 539 5.90 4.33 37.94
CA THR A 539 5.28 5.48 37.26
C THR A 539 5.01 5.16 35.79
N ILE A 540 3.75 5.28 35.38
CA ILE A 540 3.29 5.02 34.02
C ILE A 540 3.72 6.18 33.11
N PRO A 541 4.35 5.93 31.95
CA PRO A 541 4.68 6.98 30.99
C PRO A 541 3.44 7.73 30.51
N SER A 542 3.55 9.05 30.32
CA SER A 542 2.43 9.93 29.93
C SER A 542 1.88 9.64 28.53
N ASP A 543 2.66 8.96 27.69
CA ASP A 543 2.35 8.73 26.27
C ASP A 543 1.28 7.65 26.06
N PHE A 544 0.98 6.84 27.08
CA PHE A 544 -0.07 5.83 27.01
C PHE A 544 -1.45 6.42 27.31
N VAL A 545 -2.35 6.27 26.35
CA VAL A 545 -3.73 6.77 26.42
C VAL A 545 -4.63 5.76 27.13
N GLY A 546 -5.48 6.25 28.04
CA GLY A 546 -6.48 5.46 28.77
C GLY A 546 -7.25 6.36 29.74
N GLU A 547 -8.52 6.03 30.03
CA GLU A 547 -9.37 6.79 30.95
C GLU A 547 -8.98 6.51 32.41
N THR A 548 -8.46 5.31 32.69
CA THR A 548 -8.00 4.89 34.01
C THR A 548 -6.53 4.46 34.02
N ASP A 549 -5.88 4.53 35.19
CA ASP A 549 -4.50 4.03 35.34
C ASP A 549 -4.38 2.53 35.04
N ALA A 550 -5.44 1.75 35.27
CA ALA A 550 -5.48 0.33 34.93
C ALA A 550 -5.45 0.11 33.41
N GLU A 551 -6.22 0.89 32.65
CA GLU A 551 -6.20 0.83 31.18
C GLU A 551 -4.84 1.26 30.61
N LYS A 552 -4.24 2.32 31.17
CA LYS A 552 -2.89 2.75 30.77
C LYS A 552 -1.84 1.68 31.08
N ARG A 553 -1.94 1.00 32.23
CA ARG A 553 -1.06 -0.14 32.57
C ARG A 553 -1.24 -1.31 31.60
N HIS A 554 -2.48 -1.65 31.24
CA HIS A 554 -2.76 -2.70 30.25
C HIS A 554 -2.12 -2.38 28.90
N ALA A 555 -2.34 -1.17 28.38
CA ALA A 555 -1.73 -0.71 27.13
C ALA A 555 -0.19 -0.74 27.18
N TRP A 556 0.39 -0.30 28.30
CA TRP A 556 1.85 -0.37 28.50
C TRP A 556 2.37 -1.81 28.54
N ALA A 557 1.65 -2.72 29.21
CA ALA A 557 2.00 -4.14 29.25
C ALA A 557 1.92 -4.81 27.87
N GLN A 558 0.92 -4.45 27.05
CA GLN A 558 0.84 -4.90 25.66
C GLN A 558 2.05 -4.42 24.85
N HIS A 559 2.36 -3.12 24.96
CA HIS A 559 3.52 -2.53 24.28
C HIS A 559 4.85 -3.18 24.71
N LEU A 560 5.00 -3.56 25.98
CA LEU A 560 6.18 -4.27 26.48
C LEU A 560 6.36 -5.63 25.79
N VAL A 561 5.30 -6.42 25.68
CA VAL A 561 5.35 -7.73 25.01
C VAL A 561 5.72 -7.56 23.54
N GLU A 562 5.10 -6.62 22.84
CA GLU A 562 5.40 -6.34 21.44
C GLU A 562 6.83 -5.83 21.22
N SER A 563 7.31 -4.96 22.11
CA SER A 563 8.67 -4.42 22.07
C SER A 563 9.70 -5.53 22.30
N LEU A 564 9.47 -6.41 23.28
CA LEU A 564 10.34 -7.55 23.55
C LEU A 564 10.42 -8.49 22.36
N GLU A 565 9.29 -8.77 21.70
CA GLU A 565 9.27 -9.55 20.46
C GLU A 565 10.04 -8.87 19.32
N SER A 566 9.92 -7.54 19.19
CA SER A 566 10.63 -6.79 18.14
C SER A 566 12.15 -6.75 18.37
N TYR A 567 12.62 -6.57 19.61
CA TYR A 567 14.05 -6.47 19.93
C TYR A 567 14.74 -7.84 20.07
N TYR A 568 13.99 -8.89 20.40
CA TYR A 568 14.50 -10.25 20.58
C TYR A 568 13.61 -11.30 19.91
N PRO A 569 13.37 -11.23 18.59
CA PRO A 569 12.36 -12.05 17.93
C PRO A 569 12.70 -13.55 17.95
N THR A 570 13.98 -13.90 17.79
CA THR A 570 14.45 -15.30 17.85
C THR A 570 14.32 -15.90 19.25
N ALA A 571 14.73 -15.16 20.28
CA ALA A 571 14.64 -15.62 21.67
C ALA A 571 13.18 -15.70 22.15
N HIS A 572 12.36 -14.69 21.79
CA HIS A 572 10.93 -14.67 22.09
C HIS A 572 10.21 -15.86 21.45
N LEU A 573 10.38 -16.08 20.14
CA LEU A 573 9.73 -17.21 19.46
C LEU A 573 10.20 -18.55 20.02
N THR A 574 11.51 -18.74 20.19
CA THR A 574 12.07 -19.99 20.73
C THR A 574 11.47 -20.30 22.11
N ARG A 575 11.35 -19.27 22.96
CA ARG A 575 10.79 -19.45 24.29
C ARG A 575 9.29 -19.77 24.25
N LYS A 576 8.53 -19.12 23.37
CA LYS A 576 7.11 -19.46 23.16
C LYS A 576 6.94 -20.89 22.64
N ILE A 577 7.83 -21.35 21.75
CA ILE A 577 7.83 -22.74 21.28
C ILE A 577 8.17 -23.72 22.42
N SER A 578 9.19 -23.42 23.24
CA SER A 578 9.64 -24.34 24.30
C SER A 578 8.67 -24.43 25.49
N THR A 579 7.78 -23.46 25.64
CA THR A 579 6.74 -23.44 26.68
C THR A 579 5.36 -23.89 26.19
N ASP A 580 5.14 -23.99 24.88
CA ASP A 580 3.88 -24.47 24.29
C ASP A 580 3.86 -26.01 24.26
N ALA A 581 2.88 -26.61 24.93
CA ALA A 581 2.75 -28.06 25.01
C ALA A 581 2.39 -28.73 23.67
N GLU A 582 1.85 -27.98 22.70
CA GLU A 582 1.42 -28.49 21.40
C GLU A 582 2.49 -28.37 20.32
N ILE A 583 3.63 -27.73 20.60
CA ILE A 583 4.76 -27.64 19.69
C ILE A 583 5.97 -28.30 20.34
N THR A 584 6.49 -29.36 19.73
CA THR A 584 7.70 -30.02 20.25
C THR A 584 8.82 -29.95 19.22
N ILE A 585 9.79 -29.06 19.47
CA ILE A 585 11.06 -29.01 18.74
C ILE A 585 12.18 -29.27 19.75
N ASN A 586 12.58 -30.54 19.85
CA ASN A 586 13.60 -30.97 20.81
C ASN A 586 14.91 -30.18 20.61
N TYR A 587 15.57 -29.86 21.72
CA TYR A 587 16.91 -29.22 21.76
C TYR A 587 16.98 -27.75 21.26
N LEU A 588 15.88 -27.15 20.80
CA LEU A 588 15.87 -25.78 20.29
C LEU A 588 16.26 -24.74 21.36
N ASP A 589 15.67 -24.83 22.55
CA ASP A 589 15.96 -23.95 23.69
C ASP A 589 17.43 -24.10 24.16
N SER A 590 17.93 -25.33 24.19
CA SER A 590 19.34 -25.63 24.50
C SER A 590 20.30 -25.04 23.46
N PHE A 591 19.97 -25.13 22.17
CA PHE A 591 20.78 -24.56 21.11
C PHE A 591 20.88 -23.03 21.20
N ILE A 592 19.76 -22.33 21.42
CA ILE A 592 19.77 -20.86 21.57
C ILE A 592 20.51 -20.45 22.84
N THR A 593 20.41 -21.24 23.93
CA THR A 593 21.18 -20.99 25.16
C THR A 593 22.70 -21.11 24.93
N LEU A 594 23.13 -22.08 24.11
CA LEU A 594 24.54 -22.26 23.74
C LEU A 594 25.04 -21.23 22.72
N ASN A 595 24.14 -20.59 21.97
CA ASN A 595 24.43 -19.63 20.92
C ASN A 595 23.62 -18.33 21.11
N PRO A 596 23.92 -17.52 22.14
CA PRO A 596 23.12 -16.34 22.49
C PRO A 596 23.08 -15.24 21.42
N ASN A 597 24.02 -15.26 20.46
CA ASN A 597 24.09 -14.33 19.34
C ASN A 597 23.40 -14.86 18.07
N PHE A 598 22.84 -16.07 18.12
CA PHE A 598 22.13 -16.64 16.97
C PHE A 598 20.80 -15.92 16.75
N ASP A 599 20.53 -15.58 15.50
CA ASP A 599 19.30 -14.94 15.07
C ASP A 599 18.78 -15.57 13.77
N PHE A 600 17.55 -16.08 13.80
CA PHE A 600 16.88 -16.64 12.64
C PHE A 600 16.76 -15.67 11.47
N ALA A 601 16.77 -14.36 11.68
CA ALA A 601 16.78 -13.41 10.57
C ALA A 601 18.14 -13.40 9.84
N THR A 602 19.24 -13.28 10.58
CA THR A 602 20.55 -12.88 10.02
C THR A 602 21.60 -13.99 10.00
N SER A 603 21.51 -14.99 10.88
CA SER A 603 22.52 -16.05 10.99
C SER A 603 22.45 -17.03 9.82
N SER A 604 23.59 -17.35 9.20
CA SER A 604 23.69 -18.35 8.11
C SER A 604 23.58 -19.77 8.66
N LEU A 605 22.89 -20.66 7.95
CA LEU A 605 22.85 -22.10 8.22
C LEU A 605 23.33 -22.90 6.99
N LEU A 606 23.99 -22.24 6.05
CA LEU A 606 24.44 -22.83 4.79
C LEU A 606 25.92 -23.21 4.83
N ASP A 607 26.76 -22.38 5.45
CA ASP A 607 28.21 -22.56 5.51
C ASP A 607 28.59 -23.34 6.78
N ASP A 608 28.91 -24.64 6.64
CA ASP A 608 29.31 -25.57 7.71
C ASP A 608 28.79 -25.21 9.12
N PRO A 609 27.48 -25.40 9.39
CA PRO A 609 26.88 -24.99 10.65
C PRO A 609 27.55 -25.65 11.86
N ALA A 610 28.11 -26.86 11.69
CA ALA A 610 28.77 -27.62 12.75
C ALA A 610 30.07 -26.95 13.24
N ALA A 611 30.77 -26.23 12.38
CA ALA A 611 31.95 -25.45 12.74
C ALA A 611 31.60 -24.08 13.35
N ASN A 612 30.47 -23.50 12.93
CA ASN A 612 30.09 -22.13 13.27
C ASN A 612 29.22 -21.99 14.52
N TYR A 613 28.59 -23.07 14.99
CA TYR A 613 27.68 -23.04 16.14
C TYR A 613 27.92 -24.18 17.14
N ASN A 614 27.60 -23.92 18.41
CA ASN A 614 27.69 -24.90 19.48
C ASN A 614 26.41 -25.75 19.55
N PHE A 615 26.53 -27.07 19.45
CA PHE A 615 25.39 -27.99 19.51
C PHE A 615 25.35 -28.79 20.82
N PRO A 616 24.16 -29.21 21.28
CA PRO A 616 24.00 -29.99 22.51
C PRO A 616 24.36 -31.48 22.33
N THR A 617 25.60 -31.74 21.88
CA THR A 617 26.14 -33.07 21.51
C THR A 617 26.24 -34.07 22.66
N GLY A 618 26.06 -33.64 23.91
CA GLY A 618 26.06 -34.50 25.10
C GLY A 618 24.69 -35.14 25.43
N SER A 619 23.65 -34.89 24.66
CA SER A 619 22.30 -35.40 24.94
C SER A 619 22.05 -36.75 24.25
N SER A 620 21.48 -37.72 24.96
CA SER A 620 21.14 -39.02 24.34
C SER A 620 20.15 -38.85 23.19
N GLY A 621 20.43 -39.48 22.05
CA GLY A 621 19.58 -39.41 20.85
C GLY A 621 19.75 -38.15 20.00
N PHE A 622 20.65 -37.23 20.36
CA PHE A 622 20.91 -36.04 19.55
C PHE A 622 21.74 -36.37 18.30
N ASN A 623 21.25 -35.98 17.13
CA ASN A 623 21.97 -36.06 15.86
C ASN A 623 22.10 -34.66 15.26
N THR A 624 23.34 -34.16 15.16
CA THR A 624 23.64 -32.82 14.66
C THR A 624 23.11 -32.57 13.25
N ALA A 625 23.28 -33.53 12.32
CA ALA A 625 22.86 -33.36 10.93
C ALA A 625 21.32 -33.24 10.82
N VAL A 626 20.58 -34.09 11.55
CA VAL A 626 19.10 -34.04 11.58
C VAL A 626 18.62 -32.73 12.22
N PHE A 627 19.29 -32.28 13.28
CA PHE A 627 18.91 -31.04 13.96
C PHE A 627 19.20 -29.80 13.10
N ILE A 628 20.27 -29.79 12.31
CA ILE A 628 20.54 -28.71 11.34
C ILE A 628 19.39 -28.57 10.33
N GLU A 629 18.88 -29.68 9.77
CA GLU A 629 17.72 -29.62 8.87
C GLU A 629 16.44 -29.14 9.56
N THR A 630 16.30 -29.46 10.84
CA THR A 630 15.22 -28.92 11.69
C THR A 630 15.38 -27.40 11.86
N LEU A 631 16.58 -26.91 12.18
CA LEU A 631 16.86 -25.47 12.31
C LEU A 631 16.63 -24.71 11.00
N LYS A 632 17.01 -25.29 9.85
CA LYS A 632 16.71 -24.72 8.53
C LYS A 632 15.20 -24.62 8.32
N SER A 633 14.43 -25.63 8.73
CA SER A 633 12.95 -25.60 8.67
C SER A 633 12.36 -24.51 9.56
N VAL A 634 12.85 -24.37 10.80
CA VAL A 634 12.42 -23.30 11.72
C VAL A 634 12.75 -21.92 11.14
N LYS A 635 13.96 -21.72 10.61
CA LYS A 635 14.39 -20.48 9.96
C LYS A 635 13.50 -20.12 8.77
N ARG A 636 13.15 -21.12 7.93
CA ARG A 636 12.23 -20.92 6.79
C ARG A 636 10.88 -20.44 7.26
N VAL A 637 10.25 -21.13 8.22
CA VAL A 637 8.95 -20.73 8.76
C VAL A 637 9.04 -19.33 9.38
N TYR A 638 10.04 -19.08 10.23
CA TYR A 638 10.28 -17.77 10.86
C TYR A 638 10.31 -16.61 9.86
N SER A 639 10.90 -16.83 8.69
CA SER A 639 11.04 -15.83 7.63
C SER A 639 9.71 -15.49 6.92
N LEU A 640 8.69 -16.34 7.05
CA LEU A 640 7.34 -16.12 6.50
C LEU A 640 6.43 -15.36 7.46
N LEU A 641 6.79 -15.29 8.74
CA LEU A 641 5.92 -14.78 9.79
C LEU A 641 5.99 -13.25 9.88
N PRO A 642 4.88 -12.59 10.30
CA PRO A 642 4.87 -11.15 10.54
C PRO A 642 5.93 -10.71 11.55
N PRO A 643 6.29 -9.41 11.60
CA PRO A 643 7.27 -8.90 12.56
C PRO A 643 6.85 -9.10 14.03
N LYS A 644 5.55 -9.00 14.31
CA LYS A 644 4.93 -9.15 15.64
C LYS A 644 3.94 -10.32 15.65
N GLY A 645 3.72 -10.93 16.81
CA GLY A 645 2.77 -12.02 17.00
C GLY A 645 3.16 -13.33 16.31
N LYS A 646 4.46 -13.65 16.18
CA LYS A 646 4.96 -14.79 15.39
C LYS A 646 4.48 -16.15 15.92
N ALA A 647 4.47 -16.34 17.23
CA ALA A 647 4.24 -17.65 17.87
C ALA A 647 2.96 -18.38 17.43
N PRO A 648 1.75 -17.78 17.44
CA PRO A 648 0.53 -18.46 17.00
C PRO A 648 0.56 -18.88 15.52
N TYR A 649 1.12 -18.04 14.64
CA TYR A 649 1.24 -18.38 13.22
C TYR A 649 2.33 -19.42 12.97
N PHE A 650 3.43 -19.39 13.73
CA PHE A 650 4.43 -20.46 13.72
C PHE A 650 3.77 -21.80 14.04
N LYS A 651 2.98 -21.85 15.11
CA LYS A 651 2.21 -23.03 15.54
C LYS A 651 1.29 -23.55 14.44
N LEU A 652 0.52 -22.65 13.83
CA LEU A 652 -0.38 -22.99 12.73
C LEU A 652 0.38 -23.68 11.58
N LEU A 653 1.48 -23.08 11.13
CA LEU A 653 2.25 -23.61 10.01
C LEU A 653 2.96 -24.92 10.38
N TRP A 654 3.59 -24.96 11.56
CA TRP A 654 4.36 -26.12 12.03
C TRP A 654 3.48 -27.36 12.22
N ASN A 655 2.36 -27.24 12.92
CA ASN A 655 1.47 -28.38 13.19
C ASN A 655 0.75 -28.90 11.93
N ASN A 656 0.74 -28.11 10.86
CA ASN A 656 0.19 -28.50 9.55
C ASN A 656 1.27 -28.96 8.54
N ASN A 657 2.52 -29.18 8.99
CA ASN A 657 3.67 -29.55 8.16
C ASN A 657 4.02 -28.54 7.04
N LEU A 658 3.76 -27.25 7.28
CA LEU A 658 4.01 -26.16 6.33
C LEU A 658 5.36 -25.48 6.63
N HIS A 659 6.47 -26.16 6.31
CA HIS A 659 7.83 -25.75 6.69
C HIS A 659 8.59 -24.90 5.65
N SER A 660 7.92 -24.47 4.58
CA SER A 660 8.51 -23.66 3.50
C SER A 660 7.50 -22.78 2.77
N ALA A 661 7.98 -21.74 2.10
CA ALA A 661 7.17 -20.84 1.27
C ALA A 661 6.36 -21.61 0.21
N ILE A 662 6.96 -22.65 -0.39
CA ILE A 662 6.33 -23.52 -1.38
C ILE A 662 5.20 -24.34 -0.74
N SER A 663 5.43 -24.92 0.45
CA SER A 663 4.39 -25.70 1.14
C SER A 663 3.19 -24.84 1.57
N VAL A 664 3.42 -23.58 1.93
CA VAL A 664 2.36 -22.63 2.30
C VAL A 664 1.58 -22.20 1.06
N SER A 665 2.26 -21.79 -0.01
CA SER A 665 1.61 -21.36 -1.26
C SER A 665 0.85 -22.49 -1.95
N SER A 666 1.37 -23.72 -1.94
CA SER A 666 0.68 -24.89 -2.52
C SER A 666 -0.60 -25.28 -1.78
N LYS A 667 -0.77 -24.86 -0.52
CA LYS A 667 -2.00 -25.09 0.25
C LYS A 667 -3.17 -24.28 -0.29
N GLY A 668 -2.92 -23.11 -0.89
CA GLY A 668 -3.91 -22.15 -1.35
C GLY A 668 -4.48 -21.26 -0.24
N GLU A 669 -4.74 -19.99 -0.56
CA GLU A 669 -5.11 -18.94 0.41
C GLU A 669 -6.36 -19.31 1.22
N ASN A 670 -7.45 -19.72 0.56
CA ASN A 670 -8.72 -20.08 1.23
C ASN A 670 -8.58 -21.22 2.24
N ARG A 671 -7.74 -22.22 1.96
CA ARG A 671 -7.53 -23.35 2.88
C ARG A 671 -6.68 -22.91 4.07
N LEU A 672 -5.67 -22.06 3.84
CA LEU A 672 -4.84 -21.52 4.91
C LEU A 672 -5.65 -20.60 5.83
N THR A 673 -6.48 -19.72 5.27
CA THR A 673 -7.36 -18.83 6.06
C THR A 673 -8.41 -19.63 6.83
N THR A 674 -8.97 -20.69 6.25
CA THR A 674 -9.89 -21.60 6.98
C THR A 674 -9.19 -22.26 8.18
N LEU A 675 -7.95 -22.74 8.01
CA LEU A 675 -7.16 -23.32 9.11
C LEU A 675 -6.83 -22.28 10.19
N ALA A 676 -6.48 -21.06 9.78
CA ALA A 676 -6.21 -19.96 10.70
C ALA A 676 -7.46 -19.55 11.48
N THR A 677 -8.62 -19.42 10.83
CA THR A 677 -9.89 -19.10 11.48
C THR A 677 -10.31 -20.21 12.45
N ALA A 678 -10.11 -21.49 12.10
CA ALA A 678 -10.34 -22.61 13.00
C ALA A 678 -9.43 -22.58 14.24
N ALA A 679 -8.22 -22.00 14.11
CA ALA A 679 -7.29 -21.76 15.22
C ALA A 679 -7.51 -20.41 15.95
N GLY A 680 -8.54 -19.63 15.58
CA GLY A 680 -8.83 -18.33 16.18
C GLY A 680 -7.89 -17.19 15.78
N LEU A 681 -7.21 -17.31 14.64
CA LEU A 681 -6.23 -16.34 14.14
C LEU A 681 -6.81 -15.39 13.10
N ASP A 682 -6.16 -14.22 12.94
CA ASP A 682 -6.62 -13.17 12.03
C ASP A 682 -6.44 -13.60 10.56
N ALA A 683 -7.52 -13.49 9.79
CA ALA A 683 -7.56 -13.87 8.39
C ALA A 683 -6.70 -12.95 7.51
N ASN A 684 -6.61 -11.65 7.83
CA ASN A 684 -5.81 -10.68 7.07
C ASN A 684 -4.32 -10.95 7.24
N ILE A 685 -3.86 -11.18 8.47
CA ILE A 685 -2.45 -11.52 8.73
C ILE A 685 -2.10 -12.85 8.05
N THR A 686 -3.03 -13.80 8.05
CA THR A 686 -2.86 -15.08 7.35
C THR A 686 -2.76 -14.91 5.84
N ALA A 687 -3.57 -14.02 5.25
CA ALA A 687 -3.48 -13.66 3.84
C ALA A 687 -2.14 -13.00 3.50
N ASP A 688 -1.61 -12.14 4.39
CA ASP A 688 -0.28 -11.54 4.22
C ASP A 688 0.83 -12.59 4.26
N ILE A 689 0.77 -13.56 5.19
CA ILE A 689 1.69 -14.70 5.25
C ILE A 689 1.62 -15.52 3.95
N TYR A 690 0.42 -15.76 3.42
CA TYR A 690 0.24 -16.46 2.16
C TYR A 690 0.89 -15.71 0.99
N ARG A 691 0.63 -14.40 0.85
CA ARG A 691 1.21 -13.57 -0.21
C ARG A 691 2.73 -13.47 -0.10
N ALA A 692 3.27 -13.34 1.11
CA ALA A 692 4.71 -13.37 1.35
C ALA A 692 5.31 -14.73 0.91
N SER A 693 4.63 -15.82 1.21
CA SER A 693 5.03 -17.18 0.82
C SER A 693 4.99 -17.37 -0.69
N GLU A 694 3.94 -16.91 -1.37
CA GLU A 694 3.82 -16.93 -2.83
C GLU A 694 4.96 -16.13 -3.47
N ARG A 695 5.23 -14.91 -2.97
CA ARG A 695 6.34 -14.09 -3.45
C ARG A 695 7.69 -14.78 -3.30
N ILE A 696 7.98 -15.35 -2.12
CA ILE A 696 9.26 -16.05 -1.88
C ILE A 696 9.36 -17.30 -2.76
N ALA A 697 8.28 -18.07 -2.93
CA ALA A 697 8.26 -19.24 -3.80
C ALA A 697 8.53 -18.85 -5.26
N LEU A 698 7.86 -17.82 -5.78
CA LEU A 698 8.09 -17.29 -7.12
C LEU A 698 9.48 -16.72 -7.29
N GLN A 699 9.99 -15.96 -6.32
CA GLN A 699 11.36 -15.47 -6.34
C GLN A 699 12.37 -16.62 -6.39
N SER A 700 12.13 -17.71 -5.67
CA SER A 700 13.00 -18.90 -5.70
C SER A 700 13.01 -19.54 -7.09
N ILE A 701 11.84 -19.68 -7.72
CA ILE A 701 11.71 -20.21 -9.09
C ILE A 701 12.39 -19.28 -10.10
N VAL A 702 12.14 -17.97 -10.02
CA VAL A 702 12.73 -16.96 -10.91
C VAL A 702 14.25 -16.93 -10.78
N SER A 703 14.77 -17.04 -9.55
CA SER A 703 16.21 -17.11 -9.30
C SER A 703 16.80 -18.35 -9.99
N TYR A 704 16.20 -19.53 -9.78
CA TYR A 704 16.59 -20.74 -10.49
C TYR A 704 16.56 -20.56 -12.02
N LEU A 705 15.49 -20.00 -12.59
CA LEU A 705 15.37 -19.77 -14.04
C LEU A 705 16.46 -18.82 -14.58
N HIS A 706 16.74 -17.71 -13.88
CA HIS A 706 17.81 -16.79 -14.26
C HIS A 706 19.16 -17.52 -14.33
N PHE A 707 19.50 -18.32 -13.32
CA PHE A 707 20.74 -19.09 -13.32
C PHE A 707 20.79 -20.13 -14.45
N THR A 708 19.68 -20.83 -14.74
CA THR A 708 19.66 -21.80 -15.85
C THR A 708 19.81 -21.14 -17.23
N ARG A 709 19.35 -19.90 -17.40
CA ARG A 709 19.53 -19.13 -18.64
C ARG A 709 20.99 -18.75 -18.85
N ASP A 710 21.67 -18.33 -17.78
CA ASP A 710 23.09 -17.93 -17.85
C ASP A 710 24.00 -19.14 -18.17
N LEU A 711 23.55 -20.37 -17.88
CA LEU A 711 24.20 -21.62 -18.34
C LEU A 711 23.91 -21.97 -19.81
N GLN A 712 22.81 -21.46 -20.39
CA GLN A 712 22.45 -21.70 -21.80
C GLN A 712 23.06 -20.66 -22.76
N ASP A 713 23.39 -19.46 -22.26
CA ASP A 713 23.92 -18.35 -23.08
C ASP A 713 25.45 -18.44 -23.25
N VAL A 714 25.96 -19.62 -23.60
CA VAL A 714 27.35 -19.78 -24.09
C VAL A 714 27.38 -19.47 -25.59
N SER A 715 27.02 -18.24 -25.93
CA SER A 715 27.33 -17.65 -27.24
C SER A 715 28.01 -16.31 -27.05
N ASP A 716 29.32 -16.29 -27.25
CA ASP A 716 30.15 -15.12 -27.56
C ASP A 716 29.83 -13.82 -26.80
N MET A 717 30.34 -13.67 -25.57
CA MET A 717 30.94 -12.40 -25.08
C MET A 717 31.51 -12.62 -23.68
N GLY A 718 32.78 -12.28 -23.49
CA GLY A 718 33.48 -12.40 -22.22
C GLY A 718 32.91 -11.49 -21.12
N ILE A 719 31.88 -11.95 -20.43
CA ILE A 719 31.54 -11.47 -19.10
C ILE A 719 32.32 -12.34 -18.12
N ALA A 720 33.24 -11.71 -17.40
CA ALA A 720 33.94 -12.35 -16.30
C ALA A 720 32.90 -12.84 -15.28
N ASP A 721 32.86 -14.15 -15.06
CA ASP A 721 32.11 -14.77 -13.97
C ASP A 721 32.71 -14.29 -12.64
N THR A 722 32.12 -13.26 -12.05
CA THR A 722 32.44 -12.80 -10.70
C THR A 722 31.39 -13.28 -9.70
N SER A 723 30.76 -14.44 -9.93
CA SER A 723 29.66 -14.89 -9.07
C SER A 723 29.99 -16.22 -8.38
N ASN A 724 30.24 -16.16 -7.08
CA ASN A 724 30.28 -17.32 -6.16
C ASN A 724 28.97 -18.17 -6.18
N SER A 725 27.99 -17.84 -7.01
CA SER A 725 26.71 -18.55 -7.16
C SER A 725 26.83 -19.90 -7.87
N ASN A 726 27.82 -20.09 -8.75
CA ASN A 726 27.97 -21.36 -9.47
C ASN A 726 28.41 -22.51 -8.54
N ALA A 727 29.29 -22.24 -7.56
CA ALA A 727 29.67 -23.20 -6.53
C ALA A 727 28.48 -23.53 -5.60
N LEU A 728 27.71 -22.52 -5.19
CA LEU A 728 26.54 -22.69 -4.32
C LEU A 728 25.46 -23.60 -4.94
N MET A 729 25.28 -23.56 -6.26
CA MET A 729 24.27 -24.37 -6.95
C MET A 729 24.67 -25.84 -7.04
N SER A 730 25.93 -26.14 -7.39
CA SER A 730 26.42 -27.53 -7.37
C SER A 730 26.44 -28.12 -5.97
N ASP A 731 26.67 -27.27 -4.96
CA ASP A 731 26.63 -27.66 -3.55
C ASP A 731 25.19 -27.95 -3.08
N ILE A 732 24.17 -27.23 -3.60
CA ILE A 732 22.76 -27.42 -3.22
C ILE A 732 22.08 -28.55 -4.00
N PHE A 733 22.31 -28.63 -5.32
CA PHE A 733 21.57 -29.53 -6.23
C PHE A 733 22.42 -30.64 -6.85
N GLY A 734 23.73 -30.71 -6.55
CA GLY A 734 24.66 -31.67 -7.15
C GLY A 734 25.16 -31.24 -8.53
N SER A 735 25.77 -32.17 -9.28
CA SER A 735 26.27 -31.85 -10.63
C SER A 735 25.15 -31.29 -11.52
N GLN A 736 25.44 -30.14 -12.15
CA GLN A 736 24.56 -29.47 -13.10
C GLN A 736 24.94 -29.81 -14.55
N ASP A 737 25.69 -30.90 -14.76
CA ASP A 737 26.04 -31.37 -16.10
C ASP A 737 24.77 -31.74 -16.85
N TYR A 738 24.34 -30.86 -17.77
CA TYR A 738 23.26 -31.15 -18.71
C TYR A 738 23.74 -32.23 -19.68
N CYS A 739 23.52 -33.50 -19.34
CA CYS A 739 23.60 -34.57 -20.32
C CYS A 739 22.53 -34.34 -21.41
N GLN A 740 22.74 -34.86 -22.62
CA GLN A 740 21.68 -35.04 -23.63
C GLN A 740 20.61 -36.00 -23.10
N CYS A 741 19.86 -35.59 -22.08
CA CYS A 741 18.80 -36.38 -21.50
C CYS A 741 17.73 -36.62 -22.56
N GLU A 742 17.32 -37.87 -22.72
CA GLU A 742 16.18 -38.20 -23.56
C GLU A 742 14.92 -37.51 -23.02
N HIS A 743 13.91 -37.28 -23.87
CA HIS A 743 12.70 -36.56 -23.47
C HIS A 743 11.99 -37.19 -22.26
N CYS A 744 12.10 -38.52 -22.06
CA CYS A 744 11.62 -39.25 -20.88
C CYS A 744 12.25 -38.81 -19.55
N GLN A 745 13.45 -38.22 -19.58
CA GLN A 745 14.19 -37.72 -18.42
C GLN A 745 14.10 -36.18 -18.30
N SER A 746 13.36 -35.53 -19.19
CA SER A 746 13.16 -34.09 -19.17
C SER A 746 12.13 -33.66 -18.12
N VAL A 747 12.32 -32.48 -17.54
CA VAL A 747 11.30 -31.80 -16.72
C VAL A 747 10.02 -31.47 -17.49
N TYR A 748 10.07 -31.49 -18.83
CA TYR A 748 8.93 -31.33 -19.72
C TYR A 748 8.38 -32.67 -20.27
N GLY A 749 8.95 -33.79 -19.82
CA GLY A 749 8.60 -35.12 -20.28
C GLY A 749 7.27 -35.65 -19.71
N PRO A 750 6.69 -36.71 -20.31
CA PRO A 750 5.45 -37.31 -19.81
C PRO A 750 5.58 -37.87 -18.38
N ALA A 751 6.77 -38.37 -18.01
CA ALA A 751 7.06 -38.84 -16.67
C ALA A 751 7.01 -37.70 -15.62
N ALA A 752 7.56 -36.53 -15.96
CA ALA A 752 7.49 -35.34 -15.11
C ALA A 752 6.05 -34.85 -14.95
N TYR A 753 5.26 -34.88 -16.03
CA TYR A 753 3.83 -34.56 -15.98
C TYR A 753 3.04 -35.53 -15.08
N LEU A 754 3.29 -36.84 -15.19
CA LEU A 754 2.66 -37.83 -14.30
C LEU A 754 3.04 -37.60 -12.84
N MET A 755 4.31 -37.28 -12.56
CA MET A 755 4.77 -36.99 -11.21
C MET A 755 4.08 -35.73 -10.64
N ASP A 756 3.90 -34.69 -11.44
CA ASP A 756 3.17 -33.48 -11.03
C ASP A 756 1.69 -33.78 -10.73
N LEU A 757 1.04 -34.63 -11.55
CA LEU A 757 -0.32 -35.10 -11.28
C LEU A 757 -0.42 -35.94 -10.00
N ILE A 758 0.56 -36.80 -9.73
CA ILE A 758 0.61 -37.58 -8.48
C ILE A 758 0.79 -36.64 -7.28
N ASN A 759 1.71 -35.68 -7.36
CA ASN A 759 1.91 -34.66 -6.33
C ASN A 759 0.65 -33.82 -6.10
N PHE A 760 -0.08 -33.47 -7.16
CA PHE A 760 -1.39 -32.83 -7.05
C PHE A 760 -2.37 -33.70 -6.27
N CYS A 761 -2.47 -34.99 -6.61
CA CYS A 761 -3.34 -35.97 -5.95
C CYS A 761 -2.99 -36.19 -4.46
N GLU A 762 -1.72 -36.09 -4.07
CA GLU A 762 -1.26 -36.20 -2.69
C GLU A 762 -1.59 -34.98 -1.82
N ASN A 763 -1.78 -33.82 -2.43
CA ASN A 763 -1.99 -32.54 -1.74
C ASN A 763 -3.46 -32.07 -1.72
N HIS A 764 -4.34 -32.80 -2.41
CA HIS A 764 -5.77 -32.48 -2.52
C HIS A 764 -6.66 -33.58 -1.90
N ASN A 765 -7.74 -33.16 -1.26
CA ASN A 765 -8.70 -34.06 -0.63
C ASN A 765 -9.70 -34.58 -1.67
N SER A 766 -10.15 -35.83 -1.52
CA SER A 766 -11.23 -36.38 -2.34
C SER A 766 -12.59 -35.86 -1.85
N VAL A 767 -13.51 -35.57 -2.78
CA VAL A 767 -14.90 -35.11 -2.48
C VAL A 767 -15.84 -36.28 -2.18
N ALA A 768 -15.38 -37.52 -2.33
CA ALA A 768 -16.24 -38.69 -2.53
C ALA A 768 -16.85 -39.30 -1.26
N ASP A 769 -16.61 -38.76 -0.06
CA ASP A 769 -17.26 -39.26 1.14
C ASP A 769 -17.58 -38.12 2.13
N SER A 770 -18.85 -37.68 2.14
CA SER A 770 -19.36 -36.66 3.07
C SER A 770 -19.28 -37.06 4.54
N SER A 771 -18.83 -38.27 4.84
CA SER A 771 -18.65 -38.79 6.20
C SER A 771 -17.18 -38.84 6.68
N SER A 772 -16.18 -38.65 5.81
CA SER A 772 -14.77 -38.62 6.19
C SER A 772 -14.04 -37.38 5.66
N THR A 773 -13.79 -36.42 6.54
CA THR A 773 -13.11 -35.15 6.24
C THR A 773 -11.60 -35.29 5.94
N THR A 774 -11.08 -36.47 5.61
CA THR A 774 -9.63 -36.73 5.75
C THR A 774 -8.96 -37.60 4.69
N SER A 775 -9.66 -38.19 3.72
CA SER A 775 -8.98 -39.04 2.71
C SER A 775 -8.46 -38.23 1.51
N LYS A 776 -7.14 -38.23 1.36
CA LYS A 776 -6.43 -37.64 0.21
C LYS A 776 -6.86 -38.33 -1.09
N PHE A 777 -6.89 -37.61 -2.21
CA PHE A 777 -7.23 -38.19 -3.51
C PHE A 777 -6.31 -39.36 -3.87
N MET A 778 -5.04 -39.29 -3.49
CA MET A 778 -4.09 -40.39 -3.65
C MET A 778 -4.50 -41.69 -2.94
N GLU A 779 -5.18 -41.64 -1.79
CA GLU A 779 -5.65 -42.86 -1.11
C GLU A 779 -6.75 -43.55 -1.93
N PHE A 780 -7.68 -42.76 -2.47
CA PHE A 780 -8.70 -43.26 -3.39
C PHE A 780 -8.06 -43.86 -4.66
N LEU A 781 -7.06 -43.18 -5.22
CA LEU A 781 -6.33 -43.67 -6.38
C LEU A 781 -5.63 -44.99 -6.09
N LYS A 782 -4.91 -45.10 -4.96
CA LYS A 782 -4.24 -46.34 -4.51
C LYS A 782 -5.21 -47.50 -4.35
N ASN A 783 -6.41 -47.26 -3.85
CA ASN A 783 -7.43 -48.32 -3.72
C ASN A 783 -7.94 -48.83 -5.07
N ARG A 784 -7.94 -48.00 -6.12
CA ARG A 784 -8.44 -48.36 -7.45
C ARG A 784 -7.33 -48.84 -8.39
N ARG A 785 -6.16 -48.21 -8.31
CA ARG A 785 -4.98 -48.38 -9.16
C ARG A 785 -3.72 -48.35 -8.28
N PRO A 786 -3.49 -49.40 -7.48
CA PRO A 786 -2.29 -49.53 -6.63
C PRO A 786 -1.00 -49.64 -7.44
N ASP A 787 -1.11 -49.91 -8.74
CA ASP A 787 -0.03 -50.03 -9.70
C ASP A 787 0.63 -48.68 -10.06
N ILE A 788 -0.12 -47.57 -10.08
CA ILE A 788 0.40 -46.27 -10.54
C ILE A 788 1.58 -45.77 -9.67
N PRO A 789 1.54 -45.83 -8.33
CA PRO A 789 2.68 -45.43 -7.49
C PRO A 789 3.91 -46.33 -7.61
N GLU A 790 3.77 -47.57 -8.11
CA GLU A 790 4.86 -48.53 -8.31
C GLU A 790 5.45 -48.47 -9.74
N LEU A 791 4.89 -47.64 -10.62
CA LEU A 791 5.36 -47.48 -11.99
C LEU A 791 6.74 -46.80 -12.02
N LEU A 792 7.73 -47.45 -12.64
CA LEU A 792 9.05 -46.83 -12.80
C LEU A 792 8.98 -45.71 -13.85
N LEU A 793 9.48 -44.54 -13.48
CA LEU A 793 9.58 -43.38 -14.38
C LEU A 793 10.82 -43.49 -15.27
N ASN A 794 10.84 -44.49 -16.16
CA ASN A 794 11.93 -44.76 -17.10
C ASN A 794 11.49 -44.57 -18.56
N CYS A 795 12.46 -44.58 -19.49
CA CYS A 795 12.22 -44.32 -20.90
C CYS A 795 11.40 -45.40 -21.60
N LYS A 796 11.50 -46.67 -21.17
CA LYS A 796 10.68 -47.75 -21.72
C LYS A 796 9.20 -47.55 -21.43
N ASN A 797 8.85 -47.37 -20.16
CA ASN A 797 7.48 -47.10 -19.71
C ASN A 797 6.92 -45.77 -20.25
N THR A 798 7.77 -44.83 -20.62
CA THR A 798 7.35 -43.52 -21.14
C THR A 798 7.08 -43.55 -22.66
N ASN A 799 7.88 -44.31 -23.43
CA ASN A 799 7.92 -44.18 -24.88
C ASN A 799 7.47 -45.43 -25.64
N GLN A 800 7.55 -46.63 -25.06
CA GLN A 800 7.14 -47.86 -25.75
C GLN A 800 5.62 -48.00 -25.75
N ALA A 801 5.05 -48.36 -26.89
CA ALA A 801 3.62 -48.51 -27.05
C ALA A 801 3.21 -49.93 -26.65
N ILE A 802 2.31 -50.04 -25.66
CA ILE A 802 1.72 -51.32 -25.24
C ILE A 802 0.25 -51.34 -25.69
N PRO A 803 -0.25 -52.49 -26.18
CA PRO A 803 -1.68 -52.67 -26.40
C PRO A 803 -2.49 -52.37 -25.14
N TYR A 804 -3.46 -51.45 -25.24
CA TYR A 804 -4.24 -51.00 -24.10
C TYR A 804 -4.97 -52.15 -23.37
N LEU A 805 -5.43 -53.15 -24.13
CA LEU A 805 -6.14 -54.30 -23.58
C LEU A 805 -5.24 -55.15 -22.65
N ASP A 806 -3.94 -55.21 -22.92
CA ASP A 806 -3.00 -55.97 -22.09
C ASP A 806 -2.84 -55.31 -20.72
N ILE A 807 -2.77 -53.97 -20.67
CA ILE A 807 -2.76 -53.22 -19.42
C ILE A 807 -4.06 -53.45 -18.63
N VAL A 808 -5.21 -53.49 -19.33
CA VAL A 808 -6.50 -53.78 -18.68
C VAL A 808 -6.52 -55.19 -18.09
N ASN A 809 -6.05 -56.19 -18.84
CA ASN A 809 -5.99 -57.57 -18.39
C ASN A 809 -5.01 -57.73 -17.21
N GLU A 810 -3.83 -57.11 -17.26
CA GLU A 810 -2.87 -57.11 -16.15
C GLU A 810 -3.51 -56.59 -14.85
N VAL A 811 -4.18 -55.43 -14.92
CA VAL A 811 -4.83 -54.83 -13.74
C VAL A 811 -5.96 -55.74 -13.20
N LEU A 812 -6.71 -56.40 -14.09
CA LEU A 812 -7.77 -57.33 -13.69
C LEU A 812 -7.23 -58.63 -13.10
N GLU A 813 -6.20 -59.21 -13.70
CA GLU A 813 -5.55 -60.43 -13.22
C GLU A 813 -4.99 -60.24 -11.81
N ARG A 814 -4.28 -59.13 -11.55
CA ARG A 814 -3.78 -58.78 -10.20
C ARG A 814 -4.89 -58.61 -9.17
N LYS A 815 -6.03 -58.05 -9.60
CA LYS A 815 -7.18 -57.90 -8.71
C LYS A 815 -7.78 -59.26 -8.36
N ILE A 816 -7.82 -60.21 -9.30
CA ILE A 816 -8.36 -61.55 -9.08
C ILE A 816 -7.37 -62.42 -8.28
N SER A 817 -6.06 -62.27 -8.47
CA SER A 817 -5.03 -63.03 -7.75
C SER A 817 -4.98 -62.74 -6.24
N GLY A 818 -5.63 -61.66 -5.79
CA GLY A 818 -5.62 -61.25 -4.38
C GLY A 818 -4.32 -60.56 -3.94
N THR A 819 -3.42 -60.25 -4.88
CA THR A 819 -2.16 -59.52 -4.65
C THR A 819 -2.12 -58.22 -5.45
N PRO A 820 -3.01 -57.25 -5.15
CA PRO A 820 -3.13 -56.02 -5.91
C PRO A 820 -1.89 -55.11 -5.81
N ASN A 821 -1.07 -55.27 -4.75
CA ASN A 821 0.16 -54.52 -4.49
C ASN A 821 1.44 -55.37 -4.70
N GLY A 822 1.39 -56.37 -5.58
CA GLY A 822 2.59 -57.11 -5.97
C GLY A 822 3.44 -56.29 -6.96
N SER A 823 4.75 -56.54 -7.02
CA SER A 823 5.68 -55.81 -7.90
C SER A 823 5.09 -55.60 -9.30
N LEU A 824 4.92 -54.34 -9.70
CA LEU A 824 4.50 -53.99 -11.06
C LEU A 824 5.48 -54.56 -12.09
N GLN A 825 4.98 -55.26 -13.10
CA GLN A 825 5.80 -55.67 -14.24
C GLN A 825 6.01 -54.43 -15.10
N GLN A 826 7.27 -54.12 -15.35
CA GLN A 826 7.67 -52.94 -16.11
C GLN A 826 7.73 -53.32 -17.58
N THR A 827 7.65 -52.34 -18.46
CA THR A 827 7.78 -52.58 -19.90
C THR A 827 9.18 -53.09 -20.21
N GLU A 828 9.26 -54.30 -20.76
CA GLU A 828 10.51 -54.96 -21.10
C GLU A 828 10.45 -55.57 -22.50
N GLY A 829 11.63 -55.75 -23.11
CA GLY A 829 11.75 -56.24 -24.48
C GLY A 829 11.64 -55.17 -25.57
N ASP A 830 11.58 -55.67 -26.80
CA ASP A 830 11.57 -54.90 -28.05
C ASP A 830 10.11 -54.72 -28.51
N GLN A 831 9.84 -53.72 -29.37
CA GLN A 831 8.46 -53.37 -29.76
C GLN A 831 7.70 -54.56 -30.40
N ASP A 832 8.38 -55.36 -31.22
CA ASP A 832 7.78 -56.52 -31.89
C ASP A 832 7.37 -57.61 -30.87
N ASP A 833 8.14 -57.78 -29.80
CA ASP A 833 7.83 -58.74 -28.73
C ASP A 833 6.65 -58.25 -27.87
N ILE A 834 6.61 -56.93 -27.59
CA ILE A 834 5.53 -56.28 -26.83
C ILE A 834 4.19 -56.39 -27.57
N GLU A 835 4.19 -56.29 -28.89
CA GLU A 835 2.97 -56.42 -29.70
C GLU A 835 2.51 -57.88 -29.87
N ALA A 836 3.44 -58.83 -29.78
CA ALA A 836 3.15 -60.25 -29.97
C ALA A 836 2.68 -60.95 -28.69
N TYR A 837 3.21 -60.56 -27.52
CA TYR A 837 2.93 -61.25 -26.25
C TYR A 837 2.57 -60.26 -25.13
N PRO A 838 1.61 -60.63 -24.26
CA PRO A 838 1.25 -59.81 -23.12
C PRO A 838 2.46 -59.66 -22.18
N GLN A 839 2.68 -58.44 -21.70
CA GLN A 839 3.77 -58.13 -20.76
C GLN A 839 3.58 -58.84 -19.42
N SER A 840 2.34 -59.14 -19.04
CA SER A 840 1.98 -59.81 -17.80
C SER A 840 0.94 -60.90 -18.01
N LEU A 841 1.21 -62.07 -17.44
CA LEU A 841 0.27 -63.18 -17.37
C LEU A 841 0.41 -63.88 -16.01
N ILE A 842 -0.69 -64.04 -15.27
CA ILE A 842 -0.76 -64.75 -13.99
C ILE A 842 -1.54 -66.06 -14.17
N PRO A 843 -0.87 -67.21 -14.43
CA PRO A 843 -1.55 -68.49 -14.72
C PRO A 843 -2.57 -68.92 -13.65
N ALA A 844 -2.29 -68.66 -12.37
CA ALA A 844 -3.17 -69.02 -11.25
C ALA A 844 -4.57 -68.33 -11.31
N VAL A 845 -4.67 -67.18 -11.98
CA VAL A 845 -5.96 -66.52 -12.24
C VAL A 845 -6.81 -67.37 -13.16
N TYR A 846 -6.21 -67.93 -14.21
CA TYR A 846 -6.91 -68.76 -15.18
C TYR A 846 -7.28 -70.13 -14.61
N ASP A 847 -6.46 -70.70 -13.72
CA ASP A 847 -6.87 -71.87 -12.93
C ASP A 847 -8.13 -71.59 -12.10
N THR A 848 -8.22 -70.38 -11.54
CA THR A 848 -9.41 -69.94 -10.80
C THR A 848 -10.63 -69.77 -11.70
N LEU A 849 -10.45 -69.24 -12.92
CA LEU A 849 -11.53 -69.00 -13.88
C LEU A 849 -12.11 -70.29 -14.47
N ILE A 850 -11.31 -71.35 -14.59
CA ILE A 850 -11.75 -72.69 -15.02
C ILE A 850 -12.72 -73.32 -13.99
N ASP A 851 -12.66 -72.91 -12.73
CA ASP A 851 -13.53 -73.41 -11.66
C ASP A 851 -14.79 -72.56 -11.40
N LYS A 852 -14.93 -71.39 -12.04
CA LYS A 852 -16.11 -70.53 -11.86
C LYS A 852 -17.22 -70.86 -12.85
N VAL A 853 -18.46 -70.87 -12.36
CA VAL A 853 -19.69 -71.14 -13.12
C VAL A 853 -20.53 -69.87 -13.34
N TYR A 854 -20.06 -68.74 -12.80
CA TYR A 854 -20.68 -67.42 -12.96
C TYR A 854 -19.59 -66.35 -13.11
N PRO A 855 -19.74 -65.37 -14.03
CA PRO A 855 -20.87 -65.19 -14.97
C PRO A 855 -20.91 -66.27 -16.07
N TRP A 856 -21.98 -66.34 -16.87
CA TRP A 856 -22.23 -67.43 -17.84
C TRP A 856 -21.20 -67.55 -18.97
N GLN A 857 -20.31 -66.57 -19.11
CA GLN A 857 -19.14 -66.65 -19.98
C GLN A 857 -18.02 -67.53 -19.38
N LEU A 858 -18.14 -67.94 -18.11
CA LEU A 858 -17.25 -68.87 -17.41
C LEU A 858 -17.87 -70.28 -17.36
N PRO A 859 -17.05 -71.34 -17.30
CA PRO A 859 -15.61 -71.32 -17.06
C PRO A 859 -14.78 -71.03 -18.31
N PHE A 860 -13.76 -70.18 -18.14
CA PHE A 860 -12.87 -69.75 -19.21
C PHE A 860 -11.53 -70.49 -19.10
N HIS A 861 -11.06 -71.08 -20.20
CA HIS A 861 -9.81 -71.85 -20.25
C HIS A 861 -8.86 -71.25 -21.29
N LEU A 862 -7.95 -70.39 -20.84
CA LEU A 862 -7.02 -69.64 -21.69
C LEU A 862 -6.29 -70.52 -22.71
N TRP A 863 -5.65 -71.60 -22.24
CA TRP A 863 -4.84 -72.48 -23.09
C TRP A 863 -5.64 -73.17 -24.21
N ASN A 864 -6.96 -73.28 -24.04
CA ASN A 864 -7.83 -73.88 -25.06
C ASN A 864 -8.13 -72.88 -26.17
N GLU A 865 -8.38 -71.63 -25.80
CA GLU A 865 -8.57 -70.53 -26.76
C GLU A 865 -7.26 -70.22 -27.49
N GLU A 866 -6.11 -70.24 -26.81
CA GLU A 866 -4.80 -70.11 -27.46
C GLU A 866 -4.56 -71.27 -28.44
N THR A 867 -4.83 -72.52 -28.02
CA THR A 867 -4.71 -73.68 -28.91
C THR A 867 -5.62 -73.54 -30.13
N ASP A 868 -6.88 -73.13 -29.94
CA ASP A 868 -7.79 -72.88 -31.06
C ASP A 868 -7.27 -71.79 -31.99
N ALA A 869 -6.74 -70.69 -31.45
CA ALA A 869 -6.16 -69.62 -32.24
C ALA A 869 -5.00 -70.13 -33.10
N TYR A 870 -4.07 -70.91 -32.54
CA TYR A 870 -2.96 -71.50 -33.30
C TYR A 870 -3.42 -72.53 -34.34
N LEU A 871 -4.39 -73.38 -34.00
CA LEU A 871 -4.91 -74.39 -34.94
C LEU A 871 -5.66 -73.75 -36.10
N ASN A 872 -6.37 -72.64 -35.86
CA ASN A 872 -7.04 -71.88 -36.91
C ASN A 872 -6.05 -71.30 -37.93
N ILE A 873 -4.81 -70.97 -37.53
CA ILE A 873 -3.77 -70.49 -38.46
C ILE A 873 -3.38 -71.59 -39.47
N VAL A 874 -3.47 -72.86 -39.08
CA VAL A 874 -3.17 -74.01 -39.93
C VAL A 874 -4.43 -74.70 -40.47
N ASP A 875 -5.55 -73.97 -40.52
CA ASP A 875 -6.85 -74.41 -41.05
C ASP A 875 -7.36 -75.73 -40.42
N THR A 876 -7.10 -75.95 -39.13
CA THR A 876 -7.57 -77.12 -38.39
C THR A 876 -8.28 -76.74 -37.09
N THR A 877 -8.94 -77.70 -36.46
CA THR A 877 -9.66 -77.50 -35.20
C THR A 877 -9.36 -78.62 -34.21
N ARG A 878 -9.50 -78.35 -32.90
CA ARG A 878 -9.40 -79.40 -31.87
C ARG A 878 -10.39 -80.54 -32.10
N GLU A 879 -11.56 -80.25 -32.67
CA GLU A 879 -12.55 -81.26 -33.08
C GLU A 879 -11.98 -82.22 -34.14
N GLN A 880 -11.43 -81.69 -35.23
CA GLN A 880 -10.85 -82.51 -36.30
C GLN A 880 -9.69 -83.36 -35.79
N ILE A 881 -8.86 -82.81 -34.90
CA ILE A 881 -7.80 -83.57 -34.22
C ILE A 881 -8.43 -84.70 -33.38
N ALA A 882 -9.43 -84.39 -32.54
CA ALA A 882 -10.10 -85.39 -31.71
C ALA A 882 -10.75 -86.52 -32.53
N LEU A 883 -11.30 -86.22 -33.70
CA LEU A 883 -11.86 -87.20 -34.65
C LEU A 883 -10.78 -88.07 -35.33
N GLN A 884 -9.53 -87.63 -35.38
CA GLN A 884 -8.43 -88.37 -36.02
C GLN A 884 -7.57 -89.18 -35.02
N ILE A 885 -7.70 -88.98 -33.70
CA ILE A 885 -6.95 -89.75 -32.70
C ILE A 885 -7.41 -91.23 -32.69
N PRO A 886 -6.51 -92.21 -32.91
CA PRO A 886 -6.86 -93.63 -32.88
C PRO A 886 -7.39 -94.09 -31.51
N LYS A 887 -8.45 -94.91 -31.52
CA LYS A 887 -9.08 -95.49 -30.30
C LYS A 887 -8.12 -96.31 -29.42
N SER A 888 -6.98 -96.76 -29.97
CA SER A 888 -5.95 -97.50 -29.22
C SER A 888 -5.10 -96.63 -28.30
N ILE A 889 -5.08 -95.31 -28.47
CA ILE A 889 -4.31 -94.36 -27.65
C ILE A 889 -5.16 -93.82 -26.48
N THR A 890 -6.49 -93.85 -26.60
CA THR A 890 -7.43 -93.26 -25.63
C THR A 890 -7.62 -94.07 -24.34
N SER A 891 -7.25 -95.35 -24.30
CA SER A 891 -7.39 -96.21 -23.11
C SER A 891 -6.42 -95.87 -21.96
N THR A 892 -5.45 -94.99 -22.19
CA THR A 892 -4.42 -94.61 -21.21
C THR A 892 -4.71 -93.25 -20.54
N ILE A 893 -5.68 -92.48 -21.06
CA ILE A 893 -6.00 -91.12 -20.60
C ILE A 893 -7.49 -91.08 -20.21
N ASN A 894 -7.76 -91.43 -18.95
CA ASN A 894 -9.09 -91.41 -18.34
C ASN A 894 -9.67 -89.99 -18.33
N PHE A 895 -10.75 -89.77 -19.10
CA PHE A 895 -11.85 -88.88 -18.67
C PHE A 895 -13.13 -89.12 -19.48
N ILE A 896 -13.06 -89.57 -20.76
CA ILE A 896 -14.23 -89.93 -21.59
C ILE A 896 -13.81 -91.01 -22.64
N ASP A 897 -14.40 -92.21 -22.60
CA ASP A 897 -14.12 -93.30 -23.57
C ASP A 897 -14.77 -93.12 -24.95
N ASN A 898 -15.58 -92.08 -25.12
CA ASN A 898 -16.30 -91.78 -26.36
C ASN A 898 -15.60 -90.67 -27.17
N GLN A 899 -15.06 -91.04 -28.34
CA GLN A 899 -14.38 -90.14 -29.28
C GLN A 899 -15.32 -89.07 -29.86
N GLU A 900 -16.57 -89.41 -30.15
CA GLU A 900 -17.57 -88.46 -30.68
C GLU A 900 -17.95 -87.43 -29.62
N LEU A 901 -18.02 -87.84 -28.35
CA LEU A 901 -18.25 -86.92 -27.24
C LEU A 901 -17.07 -85.95 -27.06
N LYS A 902 -15.82 -86.42 -27.16
CA LYS A 902 -14.63 -85.53 -27.12
C LYS A 902 -14.66 -84.50 -28.25
N ALA A 903 -14.95 -84.94 -29.47
CA ALA A 903 -15.10 -84.05 -30.62
C ALA A 903 -16.24 -83.04 -30.41
N ALA A 904 -17.39 -83.47 -29.90
CA ALA A 904 -18.52 -82.59 -29.60
C ALA A 904 -18.19 -81.56 -28.51
N LEU A 905 -17.46 -81.93 -27.46
CA LEU A 905 -17.00 -81.00 -26.43
C LEU A 905 -16.02 -79.95 -26.99
N CYS A 906 -15.11 -80.37 -27.88
CA CYS A 906 -14.22 -79.45 -28.59
C CYS A 906 -15.00 -78.50 -29.51
N PHE A 907 -15.95 -79.01 -30.30
CA PHE A 907 -16.79 -78.22 -31.20
C PHE A 907 -17.63 -77.19 -30.46
N LEU A 908 -18.26 -77.59 -29.35
CA LEU A 908 -19.10 -76.71 -28.53
C LEU A 908 -18.29 -75.83 -27.57
N LYS A 909 -16.95 -75.92 -27.59
CA LYS A 909 -16.05 -75.25 -26.64
C LYS A 909 -16.39 -75.51 -25.16
N ILE A 910 -16.90 -76.70 -24.85
CA ILE A 910 -17.25 -77.08 -23.48
C ILE A 910 -16.00 -77.60 -22.77
N VAL A 911 -15.54 -76.85 -21.77
CA VAL A 911 -14.40 -77.23 -20.93
C VAL A 911 -14.76 -78.40 -20.01
N PRO A 912 -13.79 -79.25 -19.59
CA PRO A 912 -14.06 -80.42 -18.76
C PRO A 912 -14.83 -80.11 -17.47
N LYS A 913 -14.54 -78.97 -16.83
CA LYS A 913 -15.24 -78.53 -15.62
C LYS A 913 -16.71 -78.16 -15.87
N LEU A 914 -17.00 -77.52 -17.01
CA LEU A 914 -18.37 -77.24 -17.42
C LEU A 914 -19.11 -78.53 -17.76
N TYR A 915 -18.46 -79.48 -18.42
CA TYR A 915 -19.03 -80.80 -18.69
C TYR A 915 -19.38 -81.56 -17.39
N GLU A 916 -18.49 -81.56 -16.40
CA GLU A 916 -18.74 -82.10 -15.05
C GLU A 916 -19.99 -81.45 -14.42
N LYS A 917 -20.13 -80.12 -14.55
CA LYS A 917 -21.28 -79.38 -14.02
C LYS A 917 -22.58 -79.60 -14.79
N LEU A 918 -22.52 -79.74 -16.12
CA LEU A 918 -23.69 -80.00 -16.96
C LEU A 918 -24.25 -81.42 -16.79
N THR A 919 -23.39 -82.38 -16.44
CA THR A 919 -23.75 -83.80 -16.25
C THR A 919 -24.01 -84.17 -14.80
N GLY A 920 -23.56 -83.35 -13.84
CA GLY A 920 -23.85 -83.51 -12.42
C GLY A 920 -25.25 -83.03 -12.03
N THR A 921 -25.76 -83.53 -10.90
CA THR A 921 -27.01 -83.02 -10.31
C THR A 921 -26.71 -81.70 -9.58
N PRO A 922 -27.34 -80.57 -9.94
CA PRO A 922 -27.08 -79.30 -9.28
C PRO A 922 -27.59 -79.34 -7.83
N THR A 923 -26.83 -78.79 -6.89
CA THR A 923 -27.33 -78.60 -5.53
C THR A 923 -28.26 -77.39 -5.46
N LEU A 924 -29.27 -77.44 -4.58
CA LEU A 924 -30.19 -76.31 -4.34
C LEU A 924 -29.43 -75.01 -3.98
N LEU A 925 -28.28 -75.16 -3.31
CA LEU A 925 -27.36 -74.07 -2.97
C LEU A 925 -26.69 -73.44 -4.21
N GLU A 926 -26.31 -74.23 -5.20
CA GLU A 926 -25.71 -73.73 -6.45
C GLU A 926 -26.73 -72.96 -7.29
N LEU A 927 -27.98 -73.43 -7.33
CA LEU A 927 -29.08 -72.71 -7.96
C LEU A 927 -29.39 -71.39 -7.23
N TYR A 928 -29.34 -71.37 -5.90
CA TYR A 928 -29.60 -70.15 -5.12
C TYR A 928 -28.49 -69.10 -5.27
N LYS A 929 -27.22 -69.51 -5.35
CA LYS A 929 -26.06 -68.63 -5.65
C LYS A 929 -26.20 -67.87 -6.98
N LEU A 930 -26.93 -68.44 -7.94
CA LEU A 930 -27.23 -67.78 -9.22
C LEU A 930 -28.25 -66.65 -9.09
N THR A 931 -28.86 -66.42 -7.93
CA THR A 931 -30.05 -65.54 -7.80
C THR A 931 -29.90 -64.42 -6.77
N THR A 932 -28.91 -64.52 -5.87
CA THR A 932 -28.58 -63.48 -4.89
C THR A 932 -27.12 -63.02 -5.04
N ASN A 933 -26.84 -61.78 -4.64
CA ASN A 933 -25.48 -61.22 -4.57
C ASN A 933 -25.00 -61.06 -3.11
N ASN A 934 -25.85 -61.37 -2.14
CA ASN A 934 -25.60 -61.14 -0.73
C ASN A 934 -25.45 -62.48 0.00
N ILE A 935 -24.22 -62.78 0.41
CA ILE A 935 -23.87 -64.01 1.15
C ILE A 935 -24.65 -64.08 2.48
N SER A 936 -25.00 -62.95 3.09
CA SER A 936 -25.76 -62.89 4.34
C SER A 936 -27.24 -63.26 4.13
N GLU A 937 -27.89 -62.80 3.06
CA GLU A 937 -29.24 -63.26 2.69
C GLU A 937 -29.26 -64.76 2.36
N LEU A 938 -28.18 -65.24 1.73
CA LEU A 938 -27.93 -66.66 1.45
C LEU A 938 -27.90 -67.49 2.74
N GLN A 939 -27.13 -67.05 3.75
CA GLN A 939 -27.06 -67.71 5.06
C GLN A 939 -28.40 -67.69 5.79
N THR A 940 -29.12 -66.56 5.81
CA THR A 940 -30.44 -66.47 6.46
C THR A 940 -31.46 -67.41 5.80
N SER A 941 -31.46 -67.47 4.46
CA SER A 941 -32.38 -68.33 3.70
C SER A 941 -32.06 -69.82 3.84
N LEU A 942 -30.77 -70.19 3.86
CA LEU A 942 -30.32 -71.57 4.09
C LEU A 942 -30.59 -72.06 5.53
N THR A 943 -30.51 -71.17 6.51
CA THR A 943 -30.83 -71.49 7.91
C THR A 943 -32.32 -71.80 8.09
N ILE A 944 -33.19 -71.15 7.32
CA ILE A 944 -34.63 -71.44 7.26
C ILE A 944 -34.90 -72.82 6.62
N LEU A 945 -34.15 -73.20 5.57
CA LEU A 945 -34.28 -74.51 4.92
C LEU A 945 -33.86 -75.70 5.81
N ALA A 946 -32.87 -75.53 6.68
CA ALA A 946 -32.36 -76.63 7.52
C ALA A 946 -33.33 -77.07 8.64
N GLY A 947 -34.38 -76.30 8.93
CA GLY A 947 -35.35 -76.56 10.01
C GLY A 947 -36.81 -76.72 9.58
N ALA A 948 -37.13 -76.63 8.29
CA ALA A 948 -38.52 -76.63 7.80
C ALA A 948 -38.97 -78.01 7.29
N THR A 949 -40.13 -78.48 7.74
CA THR A 949 -40.80 -79.72 7.28
C THR A 949 -41.88 -79.48 6.22
N THR A 950 -42.02 -78.24 5.75
CA THR A 950 -43.02 -77.83 4.73
C THR A 950 -42.33 -77.34 3.47
N SER A 951 -42.90 -77.64 2.30
CA SER A 951 -42.47 -77.11 1.00
C SER A 951 -42.26 -75.60 1.06
N ILE A 952 -41.02 -75.15 0.84
CA ILE A 952 -40.69 -73.72 0.79
C ILE A 952 -40.79 -73.28 -0.67
N VAL A 953 -41.58 -72.22 -0.92
CA VAL A 953 -41.60 -71.53 -2.20
C VAL A 953 -40.50 -70.49 -2.21
N VAL A 954 -39.51 -70.66 -3.07
CA VAL A 954 -38.41 -69.72 -3.27
C VAL A 954 -38.73 -68.81 -4.46
N ARG A 955 -38.92 -67.52 -4.21
CA ARG A 955 -39.14 -66.52 -5.26
C ARG A 955 -37.83 -65.93 -5.77
N ILE A 956 -37.57 -66.07 -7.05
CA ILE A 956 -36.39 -65.51 -7.74
C ILE A 956 -36.83 -64.31 -8.58
N SER A 957 -36.18 -63.16 -8.40
CA SER A 957 -36.43 -61.96 -9.23
C SER A 957 -36.08 -62.24 -10.69
N LEU A 958 -37.05 -62.04 -11.58
CA LEU A 958 -36.86 -62.23 -13.02
C LEU A 958 -35.85 -61.24 -13.59
N LEU A 959 -35.87 -59.98 -13.13
CA LEU A 959 -34.89 -58.97 -13.53
C LEU A 959 -33.45 -59.40 -13.19
N LYS A 960 -33.22 -59.88 -11.96
CA LYS A 960 -31.89 -60.36 -11.54
C LYS A 960 -31.45 -61.59 -12.33
N LEU A 961 -32.39 -62.49 -12.66
CA LEU A 961 -32.12 -63.66 -13.49
C LEU A 961 -31.71 -63.23 -14.90
N LEU A 962 -32.47 -62.35 -15.55
CA LEU A 962 -32.14 -61.85 -16.90
C LEU A 962 -30.80 -61.10 -16.92
N GLN A 963 -30.53 -60.26 -15.91
CA GLN A 963 -29.23 -59.58 -15.77
C GLN A 963 -28.06 -60.57 -15.61
N LYS A 964 -28.24 -61.65 -14.85
CA LYS A 964 -27.19 -62.65 -14.61
C LYS A 964 -26.98 -63.61 -15.78
N THR A 965 -28.05 -63.93 -16.52
CA THR A 965 -28.00 -64.84 -17.68
C THR A 965 -27.60 -64.12 -18.97
N GLY A 966 -27.76 -62.79 -19.03
CA GLY A 966 -27.57 -62.01 -20.24
C GLY A 966 -28.67 -62.23 -21.30
N LEU A 967 -29.69 -63.04 -20.99
CA LEU A 967 -30.81 -63.28 -21.89
C LEU A 967 -31.72 -62.05 -21.94
N SER A 968 -32.17 -61.72 -23.15
CA SER A 968 -33.34 -60.87 -23.30
C SER A 968 -34.58 -61.58 -22.75
N TYR A 969 -35.57 -60.79 -22.34
CA TYR A 969 -36.85 -61.35 -21.88
C TYR A 969 -37.50 -62.25 -22.95
N GLN A 970 -37.34 -61.91 -24.22
CA GLN A 970 -37.87 -62.69 -25.34
C GLN A 970 -37.15 -64.04 -25.50
N GLU A 971 -35.81 -64.07 -25.43
CA GLU A 971 -35.04 -65.30 -25.48
C GLU A 971 -35.38 -66.22 -24.31
N PHE A 972 -35.55 -65.65 -23.12
CA PHE A 972 -35.96 -66.41 -21.94
C PHE A 972 -37.33 -67.09 -22.12
N LEU A 973 -38.33 -66.39 -22.65
CA LEU A 973 -39.64 -66.98 -22.97
C LEU A 973 -39.53 -68.10 -24.01
N GLN A 974 -38.70 -67.91 -25.05
CA GLN A 974 -38.44 -68.96 -26.04
C GLN A 974 -37.78 -70.18 -25.40
N TYR A 975 -36.83 -69.97 -24.49
CA TYR A 975 -36.13 -71.03 -23.77
C TYR A 975 -37.08 -71.91 -22.93
N LEU A 976 -38.12 -71.32 -22.34
CA LEU A 976 -39.13 -72.06 -21.58
C LEU A 976 -40.06 -72.91 -22.44
N THR A 977 -40.25 -72.53 -23.70
CA THR A 977 -41.02 -73.31 -24.68
C THR A 977 -40.19 -74.39 -25.38
N SER A 978 -38.88 -74.41 -25.15
CA SER A 978 -38.00 -75.40 -25.78
C SER A 978 -38.24 -76.79 -25.21
N ARG A 979 -38.23 -77.79 -26.10
CA ARG A 979 -38.35 -79.22 -25.77
C ARG A 979 -37.27 -79.73 -24.79
N PHE A 980 -36.16 -79.01 -24.65
CA PHE A 980 -35.07 -79.39 -23.76
C PHE A 980 -35.35 -79.02 -22.29
N ILE A 981 -36.06 -77.91 -22.05
CA ILE A 981 -36.46 -77.48 -20.71
C ILE A 981 -37.87 -77.94 -20.36
N ASN A 982 -38.76 -77.94 -21.35
CA ASN A 982 -40.15 -78.33 -21.20
C ASN A 982 -40.50 -79.48 -22.15
N PRO A 983 -39.91 -80.68 -21.94
CA PRO A 983 -40.13 -81.83 -22.81
C PRO A 983 -41.60 -82.29 -22.84
N ALA A 984 -42.38 -81.94 -21.82
CA ALA A 984 -43.80 -82.27 -21.70
C ALA A 984 -44.74 -81.16 -22.21
N GLY A 985 -44.22 -80.03 -22.70
CA GLY A 985 -45.03 -78.92 -23.24
C GLY A 985 -46.01 -78.31 -22.23
N LYS A 986 -45.69 -78.34 -20.93
CA LYS A 986 -46.54 -77.78 -19.87
C LYS A 986 -46.61 -76.26 -19.98
N THR A 987 -47.79 -75.67 -19.77
CA THR A 987 -47.92 -74.22 -19.64
C THR A 987 -47.23 -73.80 -18.34
N ILE A 988 -46.21 -72.93 -18.43
CA ILE A 988 -45.52 -72.35 -17.27
C ILE A 988 -46.19 -71.01 -16.98
N ASP A 989 -47.05 -70.98 -15.98
CA ASP A 989 -47.73 -69.74 -15.57
C ASP A 989 -46.78 -68.87 -14.72
N PHE A 990 -46.48 -67.68 -15.21
CA PHE A 990 -45.77 -66.67 -14.42
C PHE A 990 -46.76 -65.94 -13.52
N ASN A 991 -46.77 -66.29 -12.24
CA ASN A 991 -47.54 -65.53 -11.27
C ASN A 991 -46.81 -64.23 -10.94
N LEU A 992 -47.30 -63.11 -11.48
CA LEU A 992 -46.99 -61.76 -10.99
C LEU A 992 -47.74 -61.52 -9.66
N SER A 993 -47.54 -62.38 -8.66
CA SER A 993 -48.12 -62.24 -7.33
C SER A 993 -47.25 -61.31 -6.47
N LEU A 994 -47.80 -60.60 -5.49
CA LEU A 994 -46.98 -59.94 -4.45
C LEU A 994 -46.58 -60.99 -3.42
N ALA A 995 -45.45 -60.77 -2.72
CA ALA A 995 -45.03 -61.60 -1.58
C ALA A 995 -46.20 -61.80 -0.59
N GLU A 996 -46.37 -63.02 -0.09
CA GLU A 996 -47.42 -63.34 0.88
C GLU A 996 -47.36 -62.37 2.08
N GLY A 997 -48.42 -61.57 2.23
CA GLY A 997 -48.53 -60.50 3.23
C GLY A 997 -49.15 -59.19 2.69
N SER A 998 -49.21 -58.99 1.38
CA SER A 998 -49.87 -57.82 0.76
C SER A 998 -51.37 -58.07 0.57
N THR A 999 -52.21 -57.45 1.39
CA THR A 999 -53.68 -57.61 1.41
C THR A 999 -54.44 -56.76 0.39
N THR A 1000 -53.83 -56.36 -0.72
CA THR A 1000 -54.54 -55.58 -1.76
C THR A 1000 -54.27 -56.10 -3.16
N GLU A 1001 -55.34 -56.62 -3.78
CA GLU A 1001 -55.51 -56.77 -5.22
C GLU A 1001 -55.14 -55.48 -5.97
N TYR A 1002 -54.68 -55.67 -7.21
CA TYR A 1002 -54.25 -54.71 -8.25
C TYR A 1002 -52.74 -54.61 -8.50
N ILE A 1003 -52.32 -55.20 -9.63
CA ILE A 1003 -51.05 -54.97 -10.32
C ILE A 1003 -50.95 -53.48 -10.64
N LYS A 1004 -50.13 -52.72 -9.89
CA LYS A 1004 -49.89 -51.30 -10.14
C LYS A 1004 -48.61 -51.01 -10.95
N SER A 1005 -47.96 -52.03 -11.50
CA SER A 1005 -46.65 -51.88 -12.12
C SER A 1005 -46.42 -52.95 -13.20
N CYS A 1006 -46.26 -52.53 -14.46
CA CYS A 1006 -45.72 -53.39 -15.54
C CYS A 1006 -44.19 -53.41 -15.54
N LYS A 1007 -43.56 -53.22 -14.37
CA LYS A 1007 -42.10 -53.17 -14.29
C LYS A 1007 -41.54 -54.55 -14.01
N LEU A 1008 -40.51 -54.91 -14.76
CA LEU A 1008 -39.78 -56.18 -14.65
C LEU A 1008 -39.15 -56.40 -13.26
N GLU A 1009 -38.93 -55.31 -12.49
CA GLU A 1009 -38.41 -55.35 -11.12
C GLU A 1009 -39.34 -56.06 -10.12
N ASP A 1010 -40.65 -56.08 -10.39
CA ASP A 1010 -41.67 -56.69 -9.53
C ASP A 1010 -41.97 -58.16 -9.92
N ALA A 1011 -41.45 -58.60 -11.07
CA ALA A 1011 -41.66 -59.95 -11.58
C ALA A 1011 -40.73 -60.97 -10.91
N GLY A 1012 -41.30 -62.12 -10.53
CA GLY A 1012 -40.55 -63.23 -9.94
C GLY A 1012 -41.00 -64.59 -10.45
N ILE A 1013 -40.13 -65.59 -10.26
CA ILE A 1013 -40.41 -67.00 -10.54
C ILE A 1013 -40.39 -67.73 -9.20
N ASP A 1014 -41.49 -68.40 -8.88
CA ASP A 1014 -41.68 -69.16 -7.66
C ASP A 1014 -41.30 -70.63 -7.89
N PHE A 1015 -40.30 -71.13 -7.17
CA PHE A 1015 -39.88 -72.53 -7.20
C PHE A 1015 -40.37 -73.23 -5.94
N ASN A 1016 -41.12 -74.31 -6.11
CA ASN A 1016 -41.48 -75.19 -5.00
C ASN A 1016 -40.32 -76.16 -4.74
N SER A 1017 -39.89 -76.29 -3.49
CA SER A 1017 -38.86 -77.25 -3.10
C SER A 1017 -39.20 -78.73 -3.39
N ALA A 1018 -40.45 -79.05 -3.72
CA ALA A 1018 -40.88 -80.38 -4.14
C ALA A 1018 -40.72 -80.65 -5.65
N ASP A 1019 -40.51 -79.60 -6.46
CA ASP A 1019 -40.33 -79.67 -7.91
C ASP A 1019 -38.85 -79.60 -8.36
N LEU A 1020 -37.93 -79.36 -7.40
CA LEU A 1020 -36.47 -79.42 -7.54
C LEU A 1020 -35.95 -80.77 -7.05
#